data_AF-A0A1F4DVP5-F1
#
_entry.id   AF-A0A1F4DVP5-F1
#
_cell.length_a   1.000
_cell.length_b   1.000
_cell.length_c   1.000
_cell.angle_alpha   90.00
_cell.angle_beta   90.00
_cell.angle_gamma   90.00
#
_symmetry.space_group_name_H-M   'P 1'
#
loop_
_entity.id
_entity.type
_entity.pdbx_description
1 polymer ?
#
loop_
_entity_poly.entity_id
_entity_poly.type
_entity_poly.pdbx_seq_one_letter_code
_entity_poly.pdbx_strand_id
1 'polypeptide(L)'
;MTAEQFAALAPSGAVTSASIASPPVVTFQVTDANGRGIKGLGFTSQSSTALLPGYSNLAFSMAKLVPGTNGGPSKWVSYIVTSSPQTADITDPPCASDQYVEPSTGKCAPIVPSRPSTDNIGTLVDNGDGTYKYTFYRDITKVKDLVAAATVTAPDDVADLGDLTYDPTKLHRVAVQVAGYARGTGTNTADGSNSGLAAVPMSMPLNIIFDWYPATGEVVGAAGEPDGRDIVKMSACFECHGKFTGFHVAAAPAGKSANPASRQDTRMCVLCHTEQRRYGRTEAAITGNTFSGSTRIVDGRAVGDFPNMVHKIHLGHYLAKHGYDYAGVEFNHVTYPQDPKNCNKCHNGADGAANKTAQGDNWKSVPTRLACGACHDGINFATGRGVTLADAREGLTTSQFGHVGGAQADDKNCALCHGPTAIPVYHVTVDPTGSSGRGGYPPNTATDVPTPGYPSGQGPAIPLASQLNLPAGVYKIDFEIKQVTVSGAAGARQATVVYRILKDGQPVTLNATGNLIDGVDGSPGIYVTYATTQDGIAAPADWNASKSASVMSIRDGASGNSQTGPDASGYYTATLGATIPDDARMVTAAVGVDYQGFVQLNHADYPKGIRLREPKFVMKVADGQTARRAIVNNDKCNNCHGQLGVSPSFHSGARNNGEGCAICHDASRATGHVGPNNSFGGGWSVSGKNMVHAIHASAKREQAFSYEATAENPDGFGEVTYPGILKNCETCHVAGSYDFTAAANNAALPSLVWTTDARGNMLNDAATNPTGITPIGLSPWVTTLGQGQIDYRNDNLVSSPIASACFGCHDSSLAV
;
A
#
# COMPACT_ATOMS: atom_id res chain seq x y z
N MET A 1 -12.98 34.61 8.01
CA MET A 1 -12.41 33.57 7.13
C MET A 1 -13.51 33.13 6.19
N THR A 2 -13.32 33.17 4.87
CA THR A 2 -14.27 32.61 3.90
C THR A 2 -14.20 31.08 3.91
N ALA A 3 -15.14 30.41 3.22
CA ALA A 3 -15.13 28.95 3.12
C ALA A 3 -13.87 28.45 2.37
N GLU A 4 -13.45 29.15 1.33
CA GLU A 4 -12.24 28.85 0.55
C GLU A 4 -10.98 29.02 1.40
N GLN A 5 -10.91 30.09 2.20
CA GLN A 5 -9.81 30.30 3.13
C GLN A 5 -9.75 29.20 4.20
N PHE A 6 -10.91 28.73 4.68
CA PHE A 6 -10.99 27.61 5.62
C PHE A 6 -10.52 26.29 4.99
N ALA A 7 -10.96 26.01 3.76
CA ALA A 7 -10.52 24.82 3.02
C ALA A 7 -9.01 24.80 2.83
N ALA A 8 -8.41 25.95 2.54
CA ALA A 8 -6.97 26.10 2.30
C ALA A 8 -6.12 26.09 3.59
N LEU A 9 -6.72 26.04 4.78
CA LEU A 9 -5.96 26.00 6.03
C LEU A 9 -5.04 24.77 6.07
N ALA A 10 -3.79 25.04 6.43
CA ALA A 10 -2.76 24.08 6.78
C ALA A 10 -2.32 24.32 8.24
N PRO A 11 -3.20 24.01 9.21
CA PRO A 11 -2.94 24.32 10.61
C PRO A 11 -1.77 23.50 11.17
N SER A 12 -1.02 24.13 12.06
CA SER A 12 -0.06 23.47 12.96
C SER A 12 -0.37 23.89 14.40
N GLY A 13 0.08 23.12 15.39
CA GLY A 13 -0.25 23.44 16.77
C GLY A 13 0.39 22.53 17.80
N ALA A 14 0.31 22.95 19.06
CA ALA A 14 0.83 22.24 20.21
C ALA A 14 -0.08 22.45 21.42
N VAL A 15 -0.16 21.45 22.31
CA VAL A 15 -0.68 21.62 23.66
C VAL A 15 0.42 22.26 24.49
N THR A 16 0.11 23.36 25.16
CA THR A 16 1.06 24.08 26.02
C THR A 16 0.96 23.63 27.47
N SER A 17 -0.21 23.17 27.91
CA SER A 17 -0.38 22.54 29.22
C SER A 17 -1.62 21.64 29.26
N ALA A 18 -1.57 20.62 30.10
CA ALA A 18 -2.73 19.81 30.46
C ALA A 18 -2.71 19.54 31.97
N SER A 19 -3.86 19.66 32.62
CA SER A 19 -4.02 19.41 34.06
C SER A 19 -5.31 18.64 34.32
N ILE A 20 -5.27 17.71 35.27
CA ILE A 20 -6.44 16.94 35.69
C ILE A 20 -6.82 17.41 37.09
N ALA A 21 -7.80 18.31 37.15
CA ALA A 21 -8.28 18.91 38.39
C ALA A 21 -9.81 18.85 38.51
N SER A 22 -10.42 17.76 37.99
CA SER A 22 -11.85 17.45 38.10
C SER A 22 -12.78 18.63 37.70
N PRO A 23 -13.04 18.86 36.39
CA PRO A 23 -12.64 18.07 35.22
C PRO A 23 -11.26 18.46 34.63
N PRO A 24 -10.74 17.69 33.65
CA PRO A 24 -9.49 18.05 32.95
C PRO A 24 -9.56 19.38 32.19
N VAL A 25 -8.42 20.07 32.14
CA VAL A 25 -8.22 21.34 31.43
C VAL A 25 -7.00 21.23 30.51
N VAL A 26 -7.11 21.72 29.29
CA VAL A 26 -6.07 21.70 28.26
C VAL A 26 -5.90 23.09 27.66
N THR A 27 -4.68 23.59 27.63
CA THR A 27 -4.32 24.82 26.92
C THR A 27 -3.54 24.46 25.66
N PHE A 28 -3.90 25.02 24.52
CA PHE A 28 -3.26 24.71 23.24
C PHE A 28 -3.22 25.91 22.31
N GLN A 29 -2.34 25.85 21.31
CA GLN A 29 -2.19 26.86 20.27
C GLN A 29 -2.39 26.23 18.90
N VAL A 30 -3.07 26.96 18.02
CA VAL A 30 -3.23 26.61 16.60
C VAL A 30 -2.79 27.79 15.75
N THR A 31 -1.91 27.53 14.78
CA THR A 31 -1.37 28.53 13.85
C THR A 31 -1.56 28.09 12.40
N ASP A 32 -1.58 29.05 11.47
CA ASP A 32 -1.55 28.79 10.04
C ASP A 32 -0.12 28.45 9.55
N ALA A 33 0.03 28.17 8.25
CA ALA A 33 1.33 27.87 7.65
C ALA A 33 2.36 29.02 7.75
N ASN A 34 1.92 30.24 8.07
CA ASN A 34 2.79 31.41 8.28
C ASN A 34 3.05 31.68 9.77
N GLY A 35 2.64 30.79 10.67
CA GLY A 35 2.79 30.93 12.11
C GLY A 35 1.80 31.92 12.75
N ARG A 36 0.76 32.38 12.03
CA ARG A 36 -0.26 33.28 12.60
C ARG A 36 -1.32 32.49 13.34
N GLY A 37 -1.73 32.96 14.52
CA GLY A 37 -2.78 32.32 15.30
C GLY A 37 -4.10 32.19 14.56
N ILE A 38 -4.65 30.98 14.51
CA ILE A 38 -5.98 30.72 13.95
C ILE A 38 -7.01 30.95 15.05
N LYS A 39 -7.84 31.98 14.91
CA LYS A 39 -8.95 32.30 15.83
C LYS A 39 -10.30 31.82 15.31
N GLY A 40 -11.29 31.74 16.20
CA GLY A 40 -12.69 31.47 15.84
C GLY A 40 -13.02 29.99 15.65
N LEU A 41 -12.19 29.08 16.18
CA LEU A 41 -12.48 27.63 16.18
C LEU A 41 -13.54 27.25 17.23
N GLY A 42 -13.92 28.16 18.12
CA GLY A 42 -14.93 27.96 19.16
C GLY A 42 -16.39 28.03 18.69
N PHE A 43 -16.67 27.92 17.39
CA PHE A 43 -18.04 27.88 16.90
C PHE A 43 -18.73 26.57 17.32
N THR A 44 -19.95 26.68 17.83
CA THR A 44 -20.75 25.55 18.30
C THR A 44 -21.99 25.31 17.44
N SER A 45 -22.43 24.07 17.42
CA SER A 45 -23.67 23.60 16.82
C SER A 45 -24.48 22.82 17.86
N GLN A 46 -25.80 23.02 17.90
CA GLN A 46 -26.70 22.31 18.81
C GLN A 46 -27.96 21.85 18.06
N SER A 47 -28.07 20.54 17.80
CA SER A 47 -29.30 19.97 17.23
C SER A 47 -30.46 20.04 18.20
N SER A 48 -31.69 19.92 17.68
CA SER A 48 -32.91 19.84 18.50
C SER A 48 -32.94 18.64 19.46
N THR A 49 -32.09 17.64 19.25
CA THR A 49 -31.96 16.46 20.12
C THR A 49 -30.84 16.60 21.15
N ALA A 50 -29.88 17.51 20.96
CA ALA A 50 -28.74 17.67 21.84
C ALA A 50 -29.05 18.62 23.01
N LEU A 51 -28.70 18.20 24.23
CA LEU A 51 -28.90 19.03 25.43
C LEU A 51 -27.81 20.08 25.64
N LEU A 52 -26.64 19.89 25.04
CA LEU A 52 -25.51 20.80 25.11
C LEU A 52 -24.99 21.13 23.72
N PRO A 53 -24.54 22.38 23.48
CA PRO A 53 -23.87 22.74 22.25
C PRO A 53 -22.52 22.03 22.12
N GLY A 54 -22.21 21.56 20.91
CA GLY A 54 -20.94 20.91 20.61
C GLY A 54 -20.08 21.75 19.65
N TYR A 55 -18.77 21.74 19.84
CA TYR A 55 -17.83 22.36 18.89
C TYR A 55 -17.78 21.56 17.59
N SER A 56 -18.00 22.25 16.46
CA SER A 56 -18.05 21.62 15.13
C SER A 56 -16.66 21.35 14.54
N ASN A 57 -15.66 22.14 14.97
CA ASN A 57 -14.31 22.09 14.41
C ASN A 57 -13.23 21.62 15.40
N LEU A 58 -13.62 21.38 16.65
CA LEU A 58 -12.74 20.92 17.72
C LEU A 58 -13.35 19.69 18.40
N ALA A 59 -12.50 18.70 18.66
CA ALA A 59 -12.86 17.53 19.45
C ALA A 59 -11.65 17.03 20.23
N PHE A 60 -11.88 16.49 21.43
CA PHE A 60 -10.82 16.15 22.38
C PHE A 60 -10.96 14.69 22.83
N SER A 61 -9.86 13.94 22.84
CA SER A 61 -9.83 12.58 23.39
C SER A 61 -8.80 12.47 24.49
N MET A 62 -9.05 11.64 25.50
CA MET A 62 -8.14 11.43 26.63
C MET A 62 -8.09 9.95 27.01
N ALA A 63 -6.87 9.43 27.24
CA ALA A 63 -6.62 8.06 27.62
C ALA A 63 -5.42 7.92 28.54
N LYS A 64 -5.33 6.81 29.27
CA LYS A 64 -4.11 6.36 29.94
C LYS A 64 -3.46 5.19 29.21
N LEU A 65 -2.14 5.08 29.31
CA LEU A 65 -1.41 3.89 28.90
C LEU A 65 -1.40 2.87 30.03
N VAL A 66 -1.98 1.70 29.79
CA VAL A 66 -1.98 0.57 30.72
C VAL A 66 -0.86 -0.40 30.32
N PRO A 67 0.04 -0.77 31.23
CA PRO A 67 1.06 -1.77 30.98
C PRO A 67 0.49 -3.11 30.53
N GLY A 68 1.26 -3.84 29.73
CA GLY A 68 0.93 -5.21 29.39
C GLY A 68 1.02 -6.15 30.60
N THR A 69 0.23 -7.22 30.59
CA THR A 69 0.26 -8.28 31.61
C THR A 69 0.40 -9.63 30.92
N ASN A 70 1.08 -10.60 31.54
CA ASN A 70 1.26 -11.96 31.02
C ASN A 70 1.79 -12.00 29.57
N GLY A 71 2.83 -11.20 29.29
CA GLY A 71 3.44 -11.08 27.96
C GLY A 71 2.66 -10.25 26.94
N GLY A 72 1.43 -9.84 27.25
CA GLY A 72 0.62 -8.99 26.38
C GLY A 72 1.22 -7.60 26.19
N PRO A 73 0.81 -6.85 25.16
CA PRO A 73 1.35 -5.53 24.89
C PRO A 73 0.75 -4.48 25.84
N SER A 74 1.42 -3.35 26.01
CA SER A 74 0.78 -2.15 26.57
C SER A 74 -0.41 -1.73 25.71
N LYS A 75 -1.43 -1.09 26.32
CA LYS A 75 -2.64 -0.66 25.61
C LYS A 75 -3.13 0.69 26.09
N TRP A 76 -3.67 1.48 25.18
CA TRP A 76 -4.38 2.70 25.54
C TRP A 76 -5.79 2.35 26.02
N VAL A 77 -6.23 2.95 27.12
CA VAL A 77 -7.61 2.86 27.62
C VAL A 77 -8.18 4.26 27.65
N SER A 78 -9.20 4.48 26.81
CA SER A 78 -9.89 5.76 26.68
C SER A 78 -10.80 6.01 27.86
N TYR A 79 -10.77 7.23 28.39
CA TYR A 79 -11.71 7.70 29.41
C TYR A 79 -13.00 8.26 28.78
N ILE A 80 -13.00 8.56 27.48
CA ILE A 80 -14.13 9.18 26.79
C ILE A 80 -15.06 8.08 26.27
N VAL A 81 -15.75 7.42 27.20
CA VAL A 81 -16.59 6.23 26.99
C VAL A 81 -18.02 6.43 27.47
N THR A 82 -18.52 7.65 27.44
CA THR A 82 -19.91 7.99 27.77
C THR A 82 -20.51 8.82 26.64
N SER A 83 -21.80 8.62 26.33
CA SER A 83 -22.48 9.40 25.30
C SER A 83 -22.62 10.87 25.70
N SER A 84 -22.88 11.73 24.71
CA SER A 84 -23.29 13.11 24.97
C SER A 84 -24.80 13.12 25.27
N PRO A 85 -25.27 13.89 26.27
CA PRO A 85 -26.67 13.86 26.71
C PRO A 85 -27.63 14.33 25.61
N GLN A 86 -28.69 13.57 25.36
CA GLN A 86 -29.77 13.88 24.42
C GLN A 86 -31.11 14.12 25.13
N THR A 87 -32.03 14.83 24.48
CA THR A 87 -33.37 15.11 25.00
C THR A 87 -34.18 13.82 25.27
N ALA A 88 -33.95 12.77 24.47
CA ALA A 88 -34.57 11.47 24.64
C ALA A 88 -34.10 10.73 25.91
N ASP A 89 -32.94 11.12 26.47
CA ASP A 89 -32.36 10.45 27.63
C ASP A 89 -32.95 10.99 28.95
N ILE A 90 -33.75 12.06 28.94
CA ILE A 90 -34.22 12.72 30.16
C ILE A 90 -35.14 11.79 30.97
N THR A 91 -34.75 11.50 32.21
CA THR A 91 -35.54 10.75 33.20
C THR A 91 -35.93 11.61 34.40
N ASP A 92 -37.01 11.21 35.08
CA ASP A 92 -37.44 11.88 36.32
C ASP A 92 -36.40 11.70 37.45
N PRO A 93 -36.28 12.68 38.38
CA PRO A 93 -35.32 12.65 39.49
C PRO A 93 -35.48 11.42 40.41
N PRO A 94 -34.45 11.04 41.19
CA PRO A 94 -33.29 11.84 41.61
C PRO A 94 -32.09 11.86 40.65
N CYS A 95 -31.42 13.01 40.58
CA CYS A 95 -30.22 13.23 39.76
C CYS A 95 -28.93 12.92 40.52
N ALA A 96 -27.96 12.27 39.87
CA ALA A 96 -26.61 12.17 40.40
C ALA A 96 -25.84 13.49 40.16
N SER A 97 -24.82 13.77 40.99
CA SER A 97 -24.04 15.03 40.96
C SER A 97 -23.28 15.30 39.67
N ASP A 98 -23.14 14.29 38.80
CA ASP A 98 -22.34 14.33 37.58
C ASP A 98 -23.18 14.16 36.31
N GLN A 99 -24.51 14.21 36.44
CA GLN A 99 -25.45 14.17 35.33
C GLN A 99 -25.76 15.59 34.84
N TYR A 100 -26.11 15.70 33.56
CA TYR A 100 -26.77 16.91 33.07
C TYR A 100 -28.14 17.03 33.73
N VAL A 101 -28.39 18.18 34.36
CA VAL A 101 -29.69 18.56 34.93
C VAL A 101 -30.34 19.57 33.99
N GLU A 102 -31.51 19.24 33.47
CA GLU A 102 -32.26 20.15 32.61
C GLU A 102 -32.79 21.32 33.45
N PRO A 103 -32.43 22.58 33.12
CA PRO A 103 -32.70 23.72 34.00
C PRO A 103 -34.18 24.01 34.28
N SER A 104 -35.09 23.70 33.34
CA SER A 104 -36.50 24.08 33.44
C SER A 104 -37.37 23.06 34.19
N THR A 105 -36.98 21.79 34.20
CA THR A 105 -37.75 20.66 34.75
C THR A 105 -37.05 19.98 35.91
N GLY A 106 -35.74 20.21 36.10
CA GLY A 106 -34.94 19.51 37.12
C GLY A 106 -34.75 18.02 36.83
N LYS A 107 -35.14 17.56 35.64
CA LYS A 107 -34.94 16.17 35.17
C LYS A 107 -33.52 15.98 34.68
N CYS A 108 -33.06 14.74 34.61
CA CYS A 108 -31.66 14.44 34.33
C CYS A 108 -31.45 13.49 33.17
N ALA A 109 -30.37 13.69 32.44
CA ALA A 109 -29.90 12.72 31.45
C ALA A 109 -28.93 11.74 32.14
N PRO A 110 -29.23 10.44 32.18
CA PRO A 110 -28.33 9.44 32.75
C PRO A 110 -27.04 9.38 31.94
N ILE A 111 -25.97 8.99 32.63
CA ILE A 111 -24.70 8.69 31.95
C ILE A 111 -24.86 7.34 31.25
N VAL A 112 -24.84 7.34 29.93
CA VAL A 112 -24.92 6.12 29.12
C VAL A 112 -23.50 5.74 28.67
N PRO A 113 -22.97 4.56 29.06
CA PRO A 113 -21.69 4.10 28.57
C PRO A 113 -21.70 3.90 27.05
N SER A 114 -20.53 4.04 26.43
CA SER A 114 -20.36 3.99 25.00
C SER A 114 -18.94 3.55 24.64
N ARG A 115 -18.75 3.15 23.39
CA ARG A 115 -17.41 2.93 22.82
C ARG A 115 -16.59 4.24 22.84
N PRO A 116 -15.24 4.17 22.84
CA PRO A 116 -14.39 5.35 22.80
C PRO A 116 -14.80 6.39 21.76
N SER A 117 -14.89 7.65 22.19
CA SER A 117 -15.30 8.79 21.39
C SER A 117 -14.48 10.04 21.72
N THR A 118 -15.05 11.22 21.49
CA THR A 118 -14.43 12.53 21.73
C THR A 118 -15.36 13.38 22.58
N ASP A 119 -14.76 14.20 23.43
CA ASP A 119 -15.43 15.29 24.12
C ASP A 119 -15.37 16.55 23.25
N ASN A 120 -16.52 17.17 22.98
CA ASN A 120 -16.60 18.45 22.28
C ASN A 120 -17.73 19.33 22.83
N ILE A 121 -18.22 19.04 24.03
CA ILE A 121 -19.36 19.71 24.68
C ILE A 121 -18.95 20.38 25.99
N GLY A 122 -17.64 20.45 26.26
CA GLY A 122 -17.06 21.21 27.36
C GLY A 122 -17.08 22.71 27.11
N THR A 123 -16.27 23.45 27.86
CA THR A 123 -16.17 24.92 27.74
C THR A 123 -14.83 25.33 27.16
N LEU A 124 -14.85 26.12 26.09
CA LEU A 124 -13.68 26.68 25.42
C LEU A 124 -13.57 28.19 25.66
N VAL A 125 -12.37 28.65 26.03
CA VAL A 125 -11.97 30.05 25.95
C VAL A 125 -11.06 30.21 24.73
N ASP A 126 -11.46 31.05 23.77
CA ASP A 126 -10.64 31.51 22.64
C ASP A 126 -10.06 32.87 23.00
N ASN A 127 -8.73 32.96 23.13
CA ASN A 127 -8.06 34.20 23.52
C ASN A 127 -7.91 35.19 22.33
N GLY A 128 -8.36 34.81 21.14
CA GLY A 128 -8.36 35.66 19.94
C GLY A 128 -7.02 35.75 19.21
N ASP A 129 -5.97 35.14 19.75
CA ASP A 129 -4.59 35.11 19.22
C ASP A 129 -4.16 33.72 18.72
N GLY A 130 -5.10 32.78 18.64
CA GLY A 130 -4.86 31.38 18.28
C GLY A 130 -4.49 30.48 19.47
N THR A 131 -4.46 31.02 20.69
CA THR A 131 -4.41 30.22 21.92
C THR A 131 -5.80 29.97 22.48
N TYR A 132 -5.97 28.78 23.05
CA TYR A 132 -7.24 28.26 23.51
C TYR A 132 -7.08 27.55 24.85
N LYS A 133 -8.12 27.62 25.69
CA LYS A 133 -8.24 26.81 26.91
C LYS A 133 -9.54 26.03 26.88
N TYR A 134 -9.46 24.70 26.87
CA TYR A 134 -10.60 23.80 26.90
C TYR A 134 -10.73 23.15 28.27
N THR A 135 -11.92 23.21 28.86
CA THR A 135 -12.31 22.49 30.07
C THR A 135 -13.28 21.39 29.65
N PHE A 136 -12.93 20.13 29.94
CA PHE A 136 -13.74 18.97 29.53
C PHE A 136 -15.11 19.00 30.21
N TYR A 137 -16.13 18.51 29.50
CA TYR A 137 -17.40 18.18 30.13
C TYR A 137 -17.26 16.93 31.00
N ARG A 138 -16.61 15.89 30.46
CA ARG A 138 -16.37 14.64 31.17
C ARG A 138 -15.26 14.76 32.21
N ASP A 139 -15.56 14.39 33.44
CA ASP A 139 -14.56 14.20 34.48
C ASP A 139 -14.03 12.76 34.50
N ILE A 140 -12.79 12.61 34.02
CA ILE A 140 -12.14 11.30 33.93
C ILE A 140 -11.85 10.66 35.29
N THR A 141 -11.86 11.44 36.38
CA THR A 141 -11.64 10.92 37.73
C THR A 141 -12.84 10.16 38.27
N LYS A 142 -14.04 10.42 37.70
CA LYS A 142 -15.32 9.82 38.12
C LYS A 142 -15.83 8.75 37.17
N VAL A 143 -15.29 8.67 35.96
CA VAL A 143 -15.85 7.84 34.88
C VAL A 143 -15.96 6.35 35.22
N LYS A 144 -15.03 5.80 36.01
CA LYS A 144 -15.13 4.42 36.52
C LYS A 144 -16.43 4.18 37.28
N ASP A 145 -16.70 5.04 38.25
CA ASP A 145 -17.85 4.90 39.14
C ASP A 145 -19.15 5.18 38.37
N LEU A 146 -19.13 6.14 37.45
CA LEU A 146 -20.26 6.44 36.56
C LEU A 146 -20.61 5.26 35.64
N VAL A 147 -19.61 4.61 35.04
CA VAL A 147 -19.83 3.43 34.20
C VAL A 147 -20.27 2.23 35.03
N ALA A 148 -19.70 2.02 36.21
CA ALA A 148 -20.09 0.94 37.12
C ALA A 148 -21.53 1.09 37.65
N ALA A 149 -22.01 2.33 37.80
CA ALA A 149 -23.37 2.63 38.22
C ALA A 149 -24.40 2.58 37.07
N ALA A 150 -23.97 2.50 35.81
CA ALA A 150 -24.86 2.50 34.67
C ALA A 150 -25.59 1.15 34.52
N THR A 151 -26.89 1.21 34.26
CA THR A 151 -27.67 0.03 33.87
C THR A 151 -27.41 -0.26 32.39
N VAL A 152 -26.82 -1.42 32.11
CA VAL A 152 -26.58 -1.90 30.74
C VAL A 152 -27.33 -3.21 30.47
N THR A 153 -27.72 -3.44 29.23
CA THR A 153 -28.34 -4.69 28.79
C THR A 153 -27.54 -5.28 27.65
N ALA A 154 -27.43 -6.61 27.60
CA ALA A 154 -26.71 -7.31 26.52
C ALA A 154 -27.15 -6.80 25.14
N PRO A 155 -26.21 -6.59 24.19
CA PRO A 155 -24.80 -7.01 24.22
C PRO A 155 -23.83 -6.02 24.89
N ASP A 156 -24.32 -4.99 25.59
CA ASP A 156 -23.43 -4.08 26.33
C ASP A 156 -22.83 -4.78 27.56
N ASP A 157 -21.51 -4.74 27.68
CA ASP A 157 -20.75 -5.24 28.83
C ASP A 157 -19.71 -4.19 29.25
N VAL A 158 -19.88 -3.61 30.44
CA VAL A 158 -18.95 -2.61 30.98
C VAL A 158 -17.53 -3.15 31.17
N ALA A 159 -17.34 -4.47 31.28
CA ALA A 159 -16.01 -5.08 31.33
C ALA A 159 -15.21 -4.86 30.04
N ASP A 160 -15.89 -4.72 28.89
CA ASP A 160 -15.23 -4.39 27.62
C ASP A 160 -14.59 -3.00 27.63
N LEU A 161 -15.08 -2.07 28.46
CA LEU A 161 -14.52 -0.73 28.57
C LEU A 161 -13.19 -0.68 29.34
N GLY A 162 -12.75 -1.80 29.90
CA GLY A 162 -11.45 -1.95 30.54
C GLY A 162 -11.32 -1.19 31.88
N ASP A 163 -10.09 -1.06 32.37
CA ASP A 163 -9.83 -0.38 33.63
C ASP A 163 -9.86 1.15 33.46
N LEU A 164 -10.99 1.74 33.83
CA LEU A 164 -11.24 3.18 33.80
C LEU A 164 -10.74 3.92 35.07
N THR A 165 -10.00 3.26 35.97
CA THR A 165 -9.46 3.92 37.18
C THR A 165 -8.52 5.06 36.79
N TYR A 166 -8.73 6.26 37.32
CA TYR A 166 -7.76 7.34 37.18
C TYR A 166 -6.51 7.04 38.01
N ASP A 167 -5.33 7.10 37.40
CA ASP A 167 -4.04 6.89 38.06
C ASP A 167 -3.05 7.96 37.60
N PRO A 168 -2.79 9.02 38.39
CA PRO A 168 -1.94 10.13 37.97
C PRO A 168 -0.47 9.73 37.75
N THR A 169 -0.05 8.53 38.19
CA THR A 169 1.31 8.02 38.01
C THR A 169 1.54 7.36 36.65
N LYS A 170 0.47 7.13 35.87
CA LYS A 170 0.58 6.56 34.52
C LYS A 170 0.66 7.65 33.45
N LEU A 171 1.27 7.28 32.33
CA LEU A 171 1.29 8.12 31.15
C LEU A 171 -0.13 8.38 30.64
N HIS A 172 -0.50 9.64 30.49
CA HIS A 172 -1.75 10.09 29.89
C HIS A 172 -1.48 10.70 28.53
N ARG A 173 -2.42 10.50 27.61
CA ARG A 173 -2.45 11.17 26.31
C ARG A 173 -3.71 12.00 26.19
N VAL A 174 -3.55 13.24 25.76
CA VAL A 174 -4.63 14.04 25.19
C VAL A 174 -4.37 14.27 23.72
N ALA A 175 -5.43 14.16 22.93
CA ALA A 175 -5.40 14.52 21.53
C ALA A 175 -6.45 15.59 21.22
N VAL A 176 -6.02 16.64 20.53
CA VAL A 176 -6.89 17.72 20.02
C VAL A 176 -7.04 17.53 18.51
N GLN A 177 -8.28 17.31 18.08
CA GLN A 177 -8.66 17.22 16.67
C GLN A 177 -9.12 18.60 16.18
N VAL A 178 -8.44 19.15 15.18
CA VAL A 178 -8.85 20.36 14.46
C VAL A 178 -9.27 19.96 13.04
N ALA A 179 -10.57 19.95 12.78
CA ALA A 179 -11.13 19.43 11.53
C ALA A 179 -12.52 20.01 11.23
N GLY A 180 -13.29 19.39 10.33
CA GLY A 180 -14.69 19.72 10.08
C GLY A 180 -14.91 20.63 8.87
N TYR A 181 -16.11 21.19 8.75
CA TYR A 181 -16.52 22.05 7.65
C TYR A 181 -16.39 23.53 7.99
N ALA A 182 -16.30 24.40 6.98
CA ALA A 182 -16.40 25.83 7.15
C ALA A 182 -17.78 26.21 7.72
N ARG A 183 -17.82 27.22 8.59
CA ARG A 183 -19.08 27.72 9.19
C ARG A 183 -20.08 28.10 8.11
N GLY A 184 -21.33 27.67 8.30
CA GLY A 184 -22.44 27.92 7.37
C GLY A 184 -22.47 27.02 6.14
N THR A 185 -21.57 26.05 6.02
CA THR A 185 -21.56 25.07 4.92
C THR A 185 -21.90 23.67 5.43
N GLY A 186 -22.55 22.85 4.60
CA GLY A 186 -23.02 21.53 5.02
C GLY A 186 -23.87 21.63 6.28
N THR A 187 -23.51 20.84 7.30
CA THR A 187 -24.17 20.82 8.62
C THR A 187 -23.47 21.66 9.69
N ASN A 188 -22.43 22.44 9.35
CA ASN A 188 -21.78 23.33 10.33
C ASN A 188 -22.56 24.65 10.50
N THR A 189 -23.81 24.52 10.92
CA THR A 189 -24.75 25.61 11.26
C THR A 189 -24.98 25.65 12.76
N ALA A 190 -25.64 26.71 13.26
CA ALA A 190 -25.90 26.86 14.70
C ALA A 190 -26.79 25.74 15.27
N ASP A 191 -27.68 25.17 14.46
CA ASP A 191 -28.64 24.14 14.84
C ASP A 191 -28.31 22.74 14.26
N GLY A 192 -27.18 22.61 13.55
CA GLY A 192 -26.75 21.37 12.91
C GLY A 192 -27.54 20.97 11.67
N SER A 193 -28.53 21.78 11.26
CA SER A 193 -29.30 21.56 10.03
C SER A 193 -28.42 21.72 8.79
N ASN A 194 -28.82 21.10 7.68
CA ASN A 194 -28.14 21.30 6.41
C ASN A 194 -28.42 22.71 5.89
N SER A 195 -27.37 23.52 5.72
CA SER A 195 -27.44 24.89 5.18
C SER A 195 -27.95 25.00 3.74
N GLY A 196 -27.99 23.90 2.98
CA GLY A 196 -28.23 23.90 1.53
C GLY A 196 -27.01 24.28 0.70
N LEU A 197 -25.91 24.72 1.35
CA LEU A 197 -24.62 24.96 0.72
C LEU A 197 -23.76 23.70 0.78
N ALA A 198 -22.99 23.46 -0.29
CA ALA A 198 -22.05 22.35 -0.33
C ALA A 198 -21.06 22.43 0.83
N ALA A 199 -20.86 21.31 1.54
CA ALA A 199 -19.94 21.24 2.66
C ALA A 199 -18.50 21.53 2.19
N VAL A 200 -17.82 22.45 2.87
CA VAL A 200 -16.45 22.84 2.54
C VAL A 200 -15.52 22.35 3.66
N PRO A 201 -14.85 21.19 3.51
CA PRO A 201 -13.98 20.64 4.53
C PRO A 201 -12.63 21.34 4.59
N MET A 202 -12.00 21.31 5.78
CA MET A 202 -10.59 21.65 5.93
C MET A 202 -9.72 20.64 5.17
N SER A 203 -8.88 21.10 4.23
CA SER A 203 -8.07 20.19 3.41
C SER A 203 -6.95 19.50 4.18
N MET A 204 -6.47 20.12 5.26
CA MET A 204 -5.41 19.57 6.10
C MET A 204 -5.82 19.55 7.58
N PRO A 205 -6.68 18.61 7.99
CA PRO A 205 -7.00 18.43 9.40
C PRO A 205 -5.75 18.18 10.23
N LEU A 206 -5.74 18.67 11.47
CA LEU A 206 -4.63 18.55 12.41
C LEU A 206 -5.03 17.71 13.61
N ASN A 207 -4.14 16.82 14.05
CA ASN A 207 -4.23 16.13 15.33
C ASN A 207 -3.03 16.55 16.17
N ILE A 208 -3.27 17.26 17.27
CA ILE A 208 -2.24 17.65 18.22
C ILE A 208 -2.19 16.59 19.31
N ILE A 209 -1.02 16.01 19.56
CA ILE A 209 -0.82 14.93 20.54
C ILE A 209 0.03 15.46 21.69
N PHE A 210 -0.36 15.14 22.92
CA PHE A 210 0.38 15.52 24.12
C PHE A 210 0.34 14.40 25.15
N ASP A 211 1.54 13.91 25.51
CA ASP A 211 1.75 12.82 26.44
C ASP A 211 2.45 13.34 27.69
N TRP A 212 1.92 13.05 28.88
CA TRP A 212 2.49 13.50 30.13
C TRP A 212 2.09 12.62 31.31
N TYR A 213 2.82 12.76 32.42
CA TYR A 213 2.47 12.18 33.71
C TYR A 213 1.74 13.21 34.57
N PRO A 214 0.44 13.03 34.89
CA PRO A 214 -0.29 14.01 35.69
C PRO A 214 0.29 14.27 37.09
N ALA A 215 0.87 13.25 37.74
CA ALA A 215 1.43 13.38 39.09
C ALA A 215 2.64 14.31 39.15
N THR A 216 3.48 14.33 38.11
CA THR A 216 4.74 15.08 38.08
C THR A 216 4.67 16.30 37.16
N GLY A 217 3.73 16.34 36.23
CA GLY A 217 3.69 17.32 35.13
C GLY A 217 4.74 17.07 34.05
N GLU A 218 5.49 15.96 34.14
CA GLU A 218 6.54 15.61 33.20
C GLU A 218 5.94 15.28 31.82
N VAL A 219 6.41 15.99 30.80
CA VAL A 219 5.98 15.81 29.42
C VAL A 219 6.90 14.79 28.76
N VAL A 220 6.32 13.74 28.19
CA VAL A 220 7.07 12.74 27.44
C VAL A 220 7.22 13.23 26.00
N GLY A 221 8.46 13.56 25.63
CA GLY A 221 8.80 13.95 24.26
C GLY A 221 8.75 12.77 23.29
N ALA A 222 8.71 13.07 21.98
CA ALA A 222 8.75 12.07 20.91
C ALA A 222 10.10 11.31 20.81
N ALA A 223 11.04 11.53 21.72
CA ALA A 223 12.33 10.86 21.74
C ALA A 223 12.62 10.29 23.13
N GLY A 224 12.56 8.95 23.23
CA GLY A 224 13.48 8.22 24.11
C GLY A 224 12.98 7.70 25.45
N GLU A 225 11.77 8.00 25.93
CA GLU A 225 11.35 7.46 27.23
C GLU A 225 10.79 6.02 27.13
N PRO A 226 11.17 5.12 28.06
CA PRO A 226 10.82 3.69 28.03
C PRO A 226 9.33 3.40 28.21
N ASP A 227 8.56 4.37 28.71
CA ASP A 227 7.14 4.22 29.06
C ASP A 227 6.17 4.70 27.96
N GLY A 228 6.67 5.12 26.79
CA GLY A 228 5.85 5.51 25.65
C GLY A 228 5.14 4.34 24.94
N ARG A 229 4.28 4.67 23.96
CA ARG A 229 3.77 3.73 22.93
C ARG A 229 3.87 4.36 21.54
N ASP A 230 5.10 4.56 21.06
CA ASP A 230 5.46 5.14 19.76
C ASP A 230 6.13 4.09 18.85
N ILE A 231 5.31 3.41 18.05
CA ILE A 231 5.71 2.23 17.27
C ILE A 231 5.86 2.54 15.78
N VAL A 232 4.95 3.33 15.18
CA VAL A 232 4.95 3.62 13.74
C VAL A 232 4.83 5.12 13.50
N LYS A 233 5.49 5.60 12.46
CA LYS A 233 5.46 7.01 12.05
C LYS A 233 4.56 7.20 10.84
N MET A 234 3.80 8.29 10.81
CA MET A 234 2.88 8.60 9.71
C MET A 234 3.55 8.69 8.34
N SER A 235 4.81 9.12 8.28
CA SER A 235 5.56 9.18 7.02
C SER A 235 5.71 7.81 6.36
N ALA A 236 5.77 6.72 7.12
CA ALA A 236 5.79 5.37 6.56
C ALA A 236 4.47 5.01 5.85
N CYS A 237 3.33 5.37 6.45
CA CYS A 237 2.02 5.19 5.82
C CYS A 237 1.91 6.01 4.53
N PHE A 238 2.47 7.23 4.55
CA PHE A 238 2.41 8.17 3.43
C PHE A 238 3.39 7.87 2.28
N GLU A 239 4.17 6.79 2.38
CA GLU A 239 4.90 6.27 1.22
C GLU A 239 3.94 5.63 0.20
N CYS A 240 2.82 5.04 0.65
CA CYS A 240 1.79 4.47 -0.21
C CYS A 240 0.50 5.32 -0.25
N HIS A 241 0.12 5.87 0.90
CA HIS A 241 -1.05 6.74 1.03
C HIS A 241 -0.64 8.20 0.79
N GLY A 242 -1.57 9.03 0.31
CA GLY A 242 -1.32 10.48 0.29
C GLY A 242 -1.62 11.10 1.65
N LYS A 243 -2.89 11.39 1.88
CA LYS A 243 -3.48 11.65 3.19
C LYS A 243 -4.68 10.73 3.35
N PHE A 244 -5.05 10.43 4.58
CA PHE A 244 -6.24 9.62 4.80
C PHE A 244 -7.48 10.43 4.41
N THR A 245 -8.30 9.86 3.53
CA THR A 245 -9.59 10.40 3.11
C THR A 245 -10.65 9.34 3.36
N GLY A 246 -11.92 9.74 3.51
CA GLY A 246 -13.04 8.80 3.62
C GLY A 246 -13.25 8.13 4.98
N PHE A 247 -12.22 8.04 5.84
CA PHE A 247 -12.39 7.53 7.21
C PHE A 247 -13.07 8.55 8.14
N HIS A 248 -14.05 8.09 8.91
CA HIS A 248 -14.74 8.89 9.94
C HIS A 248 -15.38 10.19 9.42
N VAL A 249 -15.79 10.20 8.15
CA VAL A 249 -16.53 11.29 7.49
C VAL A 249 -17.74 10.70 6.76
N ALA A 250 -18.76 11.53 6.49
CA ALA A 250 -19.86 11.10 5.65
C ALA A 250 -19.33 10.69 4.26
N ALA A 251 -19.88 9.61 3.70
CA ALA A 251 -19.51 9.12 2.37
C ALA A 251 -19.62 10.25 1.35
N ALA A 252 -18.62 10.38 0.47
CA ALA A 252 -18.69 11.33 -0.63
C ALA A 252 -19.76 10.85 -1.64
N PRO A 253 -20.53 11.77 -2.25
CA PRO A 253 -21.39 11.43 -3.38
C PRO A 253 -20.59 10.78 -4.51
N ALA A 254 -21.23 9.92 -5.30
CA ALA A 254 -20.63 9.28 -6.48
C ALA A 254 -19.96 10.32 -7.40
N GLY A 255 -18.74 10.01 -7.85
CA GLY A 255 -17.95 10.89 -8.73
C GLY A 255 -17.21 12.03 -8.03
N LYS A 256 -17.25 12.15 -6.69
CA LYS A 256 -16.45 13.13 -5.93
C LYS A 256 -15.37 12.47 -5.09
N SER A 257 -14.23 13.15 -4.95
CA SER A 257 -13.14 12.69 -4.07
C SER A 257 -13.62 12.63 -2.63
N ALA A 258 -13.24 11.58 -1.92
CA ALA A 258 -13.51 11.43 -0.50
C ALA A 258 -13.03 12.65 0.30
N ASN A 259 -13.83 13.10 1.27
CA ASN A 259 -13.46 14.20 2.15
C ASN A 259 -12.21 13.82 2.99
N PRO A 260 -11.36 14.79 3.35
CA PRO A 260 -10.24 14.55 4.25
C PRO A 260 -10.71 13.92 5.57
N ALA A 261 -10.05 12.85 6.01
CA ALA A 261 -10.35 12.26 7.30
C ALA A 261 -9.98 13.24 8.42
N SER A 262 -10.84 13.38 9.43
CA SER A 262 -10.56 14.24 10.58
C SER A 262 -9.42 13.73 11.47
N ARG A 263 -9.05 12.46 11.31
CA ARG A 263 -8.03 11.74 12.08
C ARG A 263 -6.95 11.26 11.11
N GLN A 264 -5.76 11.85 11.23
CA GLN A 264 -4.61 11.66 10.34
C GLN A 264 -3.41 11.03 11.06
N ASP A 265 -3.39 11.02 12.41
CA ASP A 265 -2.26 10.52 13.19
C ASP A 265 -2.61 9.19 13.89
N THR A 266 -1.77 8.17 13.75
CA THR A 266 -1.96 6.87 14.44
C THR A 266 -2.09 7.04 15.95
N ARG A 267 -1.42 8.04 16.54
CA ARG A 267 -1.48 8.36 17.96
C ARG A 267 -2.85 8.86 18.42
N MET A 268 -3.65 9.41 17.50
CA MET A 268 -5.08 9.70 17.69
C MET A 268 -5.92 8.43 17.45
N CYS A 269 -5.61 7.64 16.42
CA CYS A 269 -6.35 6.41 16.10
C CYS A 269 -6.41 5.45 17.29
N VAL A 270 -5.29 5.23 17.98
CA VAL A 270 -5.18 4.32 19.13
C VAL A 270 -5.95 4.77 20.37
N LEU A 271 -6.46 6.01 20.42
CA LEU A 271 -7.35 6.45 21.50
C LEU A 271 -8.76 5.90 21.36
N CYS A 272 -9.12 5.44 20.17
CA CYS A 272 -10.44 4.89 19.90
C CYS A 272 -10.43 3.47 19.36
N HIS A 273 -9.39 3.08 18.62
CA HIS A 273 -9.19 1.74 18.09
C HIS A 273 -8.49 0.85 19.12
N THR A 274 -9.23 0.50 20.16
CA THR A 274 -8.82 -0.36 21.29
C THR A 274 -9.81 -1.51 21.46
N GLU A 275 -9.49 -2.49 22.31
CA GLU A 275 -10.43 -3.55 22.73
C GLU A 275 -11.77 -3.01 23.27
N GLN A 276 -11.84 -1.76 23.73
CA GLN A 276 -13.10 -1.12 24.12
C GLN A 276 -14.11 -1.00 22.96
N ARG A 277 -13.69 -1.29 21.72
CA ARG A 277 -14.59 -1.43 20.56
C ARG A 277 -15.51 -2.65 20.63
N ARG A 278 -15.26 -3.61 21.53
CA ARG A 278 -16.18 -4.74 21.78
C ARG A 278 -17.49 -4.30 22.43
N TYR A 279 -17.49 -3.22 23.22
CA TYR A 279 -18.68 -2.73 23.91
C TYR A 279 -19.88 -2.58 22.96
N GLY A 280 -20.96 -3.28 23.28
CA GLY A 280 -22.21 -3.29 22.52
C GLY A 280 -22.14 -4.03 21.19
N ARG A 281 -21.19 -4.97 21.04
CA ARG A 281 -21.02 -5.80 19.85
C ARG A 281 -21.09 -7.28 20.21
N THR A 282 -21.52 -8.07 19.25
CA THR A 282 -21.55 -9.53 19.37
C THR A 282 -20.44 -10.15 18.53
N GLU A 283 -20.04 -11.36 18.90
CA GLU A 283 -19.18 -12.21 18.09
C GLU A 283 -19.78 -12.40 16.69
N ALA A 284 -18.93 -12.31 15.66
CA ALA A 284 -19.38 -12.50 14.28
C ALA A 284 -19.80 -13.94 14.04
N ALA A 285 -20.91 -14.12 13.31
CA ALA A 285 -21.30 -15.43 12.82
C ALA A 285 -20.36 -15.87 11.70
N ILE A 286 -19.87 -17.11 11.78
CA ILE A 286 -18.97 -17.70 10.79
C ILE A 286 -19.47 -19.10 10.43
N THR A 287 -19.44 -19.43 9.13
CA THR A 287 -19.70 -20.78 8.62
C THR A 287 -18.50 -21.23 7.79
N GLY A 288 -17.85 -22.32 8.21
CA GLY A 288 -16.51 -22.64 7.69
C GLY A 288 -15.54 -21.51 8.02
N ASN A 289 -14.92 -20.93 6.99
CA ASN A 289 -14.02 -19.78 7.12
C ASN A 289 -14.64 -18.46 6.64
N THR A 290 -15.95 -18.42 6.36
CA THR A 290 -16.60 -17.23 5.80
C THR A 290 -17.58 -16.62 6.81
N PHE A 291 -17.41 -15.33 7.08
CA PHE A 291 -18.31 -14.57 7.93
C PHE A 291 -19.60 -14.20 7.21
N SER A 292 -20.70 -14.11 7.96
CA SER A 292 -21.95 -13.52 7.49
C SER A 292 -22.25 -12.23 8.27
N GLY A 293 -22.26 -11.11 7.56
CA GLY A 293 -22.53 -9.79 8.13
C GLY A 293 -21.32 -9.16 8.83
N SER A 294 -21.58 -8.30 9.82
CA SER A 294 -20.54 -7.43 10.40
C SER A 294 -19.55 -8.19 11.29
N THR A 295 -18.26 -7.94 11.09
CA THR A 295 -17.14 -8.54 11.82
C THR A 295 -16.53 -7.56 12.83
N ARG A 296 -17.33 -7.12 13.81
CA ARG A 296 -16.84 -6.19 14.86
C ARG A 296 -16.01 -6.89 15.94
N ILE A 297 -16.39 -8.12 16.26
CA ILE A 297 -15.67 -9.02 17.15
C ILE A 297 -15.42 -10.32 16.40
N VAL A 298 -14.17 -10.80 16.42
CA VAL A 298 -13.77 -12.09 15.87
C VAL A 298 -12.79 -12.75 16.84
N ASP A 299 -13.05 -14.01 17.16
CA ASP A 299 -12.33 -14.82 18.14
C ASP A 299 -12.22 -14.13 19.51
N GLY A 300 -13.29 -13.43 19.93
CA GLY A 300 -13.35 -12.68 21.19
C GLY A 300 -12.53 -11.39 21.24
N ARG A 301 -12.01 -10.92 20.09
CA ARG A 301 -11.16 -9.72 19.98
C ARG A 301 -11.86 -8.65 19.16
N ALA A 302 -11.68 -7.40 19.54
CA ALA A 302 -12.10 -6.29 18.68
C ALA A 302 -11.31 -6.33 17.37
N VAL A 303 -12.01 -6.54 16.25
CA VAL A 303 -11.41 -6.40 14.90
C VAL A 303 -10.92 -4.97 14.69
N GLY A 304 -11.58 -4.00 15.32
CA GLY A 304 -11.23 -2.59 15.30
C GLY A 304 -10.12 -2.17 16.27
N ASP A 305 -9.52 -3.07 17.04
CA ASP A 305 -8.30 -2.75 17.80
C ASP A 305 -7.15 -2.46 16.81
N PHE A 306 -6.37 -1.40 17.01
CA PHE A 306 -5.51 -0.83 15.97
C PHE A 306 -4.50 -1.82 15.34
N PRO A 307 -3.62 -2.53 16.09
CA PRO A 307 -2.77 -3.59 15.55
C PRO A 307 -3.54 -4.71 14.85
N ASN A 308 -4.73 -5.07 15.34
CA ASN A 308 -5.55 -6.12 14.72
C ASN A 308 -6.12 -5.66 13.37
N MET A 309 -6.68 -4.46 13.35
CA MET A 309 -7.31 -3.84 12.19
C MET A 309 -6.29 -3.59 11.08
N VAL A 310 -5.18 -2.92 11.39
CA VAL A 310 -4.20 -2.48 10.39
C VAL A 310 -3.56 -3.69 9.72
N HIS A 311 -3.14 -4.71 10.47
CA HIS A 311 -2.58 -5.91 9.87
C HIS A 311 -3.61 -6.68 9.03
N LYS A 312 -4.86 -6.81 9.46
CA LYS A 312 -5.92 -7.47 8.67
C LYS A 312 -6.19 -6.76 7.35
N ILE A 313 -6.31 -5.42 7.37
CA ILE A 313 -6.52 -4.63 6.15
C ILE A 313 -5.38 -4.89 5.15
N HIS A 314 -4.12 -4.90 5.61
CA HIS A 314 -2.97 -5.02 4.71
C HIS A 314 -2.60 -6.47 4.38
N LEU A 315 -3.07 -7.47 5.11
CA LEU A 315 -3.03 -8.85 4.64
C LEU A 315 -4.12 -9.10 3.59
N GLY A 316 -5.29 -8.49 3.79
CA GLY A 316 -6.34 -8.38 2.79
C GLY A 316 -6.80 -9.73 2.22
N HIS A 317 -6.74 -9.89 0.91
CA HIS A 317 -7.14 -11.13 0.23
C HIS A 317 -6.32 -12.37 0.66
N TYR A 318 -5.15 -12.21 1.29
CA TYR A 318 -4.36 -13.34 1.82
C TYR A 318 -4.84 -13.88 3.16
N LEU A 319 -5.84 -13.26 3.80
CA LEU A 319 -6.46 -13.77 5.04
C LEU A 319 -7.07 -15.17 4.81
N ALA A 320 -6.94 -16.06 5.80
CA ALA A 320 -7.52 -17.39 5.74
C ALA A 320 -9.05 -17.38 5.96
N LYS A 321 -9.58 -16.35 6.63
CA LYS A 321 -11.02 -16.13 6.78
C LYS A 321 -11.50 -15.07 5.78
N HIS A 322 -12.72 -15.25 5.28
CA HIS A 322 -13.33 -14.44 4.24
C HIS A 322 -14.61 -13.73 4.73
N GLY A 323 -15.05 -12.70 4.00
CA GLY A 323 -16.27 -11.95 4.34
C GLY A 323 -16.09 -10.94 5.48
N TYR A 324 -14.86 -10.50 5.75
CA TYR A 324 -14.61 -9.47 6.75
C TYR A 324 -15.27 -8.14 6.39
N ASP A 325 -16.37 -7.79 7.08
CA ASP A 325 -16.96 -6.44 7.05
C ASP A 325 -16.81 -5.69 8.39
N TYR A 326 -15.87 -4.75 8.46
CA TYR A 326 -15.75 -3.81 9.57
C TYR A 326 -16.23 -2.41 9.15
N ALA A 327 -17.51 -2.10 9.37
CA ALA A 327 -18.11 -0.79 9.07
C ALA A 327 -18.28 -0.46 7.58
N GLY A 328 -18.53 -1.45 6.75
CA GLY A 328 -18.51 -1.33 5.29
C GLY A 328 -17.09 -1.33 4.73
N VAL A 329 -16.07 -1.67 5.54
CA VAL A 329 -14.71 -1.90 5.05
C VAL A 329 -14.50 -3.40 4.89
N GLU A 330 -14.43 -3.82 3.64
CA GLU A 330 -14.30 -5.23 3.24
C GLU A 330 -12.82 -5.60 3.10
N PHE A 331 -12.23 -6.18 4.16
CA PHE A 331 -10.78 -6.39 4.19
C PHE A 331 -10.29 -7.32 3.09
N ASN A 332 -11.06 -8.36 2.76
CA ASN A 332 -10.67 -9.35 1.76
C ASN A 332 -10.56 -8.79 0.32
N HIS A 333 -11.09 -7.60 0.04
CA HIS A 333 -10.95 -6.94 -1.27
C HIS A 333 -9.67 -6.10 -1.39
N VAL A 334 -8.89 -5.97 -0.31
CA VAL A 334 -7.65 -5.19 -0.34
C VAL A 334 -6.50 -6.02 -0.93
N THR A 335 -5.81 -5.42 -1.90
CA THR A 335 -4.64 -6.00 -2.58
C THR A 335 -3.38 -5.22 -2.19
N TYR A 336 -2.60 -5.75 -1.24
CA TYR A 336 -1.39 -5.10 -0.74
C TYR A 336 -0.28 -5.14 -1.81
N PRO A 337 0.39 -4.01 -2.12
CA PRO A 337 1.26 -3.91 -3.30
C PRO A 337 2.65 -4.53 -3.14
N GLN A 338 2.95 -5.17 -2.01
CA GLN A 338 4.25 -5.78 -1.70
C GLN A 338 4.11 -7.07 -0.88
N ASP A 339 5.22 -7.80 -0.67
CA ASP A 339 5.22 -8.96 0.24
C ASP A 339 4.84 -8.50 1.68
N PRO A 340 3.74 -9.01 2.27
CA PRO A 340 3.30 -8.62 3.61
C PRO A 340 4.30 -8.98 4.72
N LYS A 341 5.31 -9.81 4.43
CA LYS A 341 6.42 -10.11 5.35
C LYS A 341 7.43 -8.97 5.48
N ASN A 342 7.36 -7.92 4.65
CA ASN A 342 8.20 -6.72 4.79
C ASN A 342 7.72 -5.81 5.95
N CYS A 343 7.93 -6.25 7.19
CA CYS A 343 7.52 -5.49 8.38
C CYS A 343 8.17 -4.09 8.44
N ASN A 344 9.40 -3.98 7.91
CA ASN A 344 10.17 -2.74 7.87
C ASN A 344 9.52 -1.62 7.06
N LYS A 345 8.49 -1.96 6.26
CA LYS A 345 7.69 -0.96 5.57
C LYS A 345 7.03 0.04 6.52
N CYS A 346 6.52 -0.46 7.65
CA CYS A 346 5.82 0.35 8.65
C CYS A 346 6.60 0.45 9.97
N HIS A 347 7.37 -0.58 10.30
CA HIS A 347 8.05 -0.74 11.59
C HIS A 347 9.55 -0.56 11.46
N ASN A 348 10.15 0.44 12.10
CA ASN A 348 11.60 0.58 12.03
C ASN A 348 12.18 1.14 13.33
N GLY A 349 12.90 0.30 14.09
CA GLY A 349 13.69 0.73 15.24
C GLY A 349 15.17 0.94 14.93
N ALA A 350 15.63 0.65 13.72
CA ALA A 350 17.04 0.64 13.36
C ALA A 350 17.62 2.07 13.33
N ASP A 351 18.87 2.20 13.77
CA ASP A 351 19.60 3.47 13.70
C ASP A 351 19.77 3.96 12.26
N GLY A 352 19.54 5.26 12.05
CA GLY A 352 19.63 5.89 10.73
C GLY A 352 18.42 5.67 9.81
N ALA A 353 17.41 4.90 10.20
CA ALA A 353 16.23 4.71 9.38
C ALA A 353 15.37 5.99 9.27
N ALA A 354 14.86 6.28 8.06
CA ALA A 354 14.07 7.48 7.78
C ALA A 354 12.78 7.58 8.63
N ASN A 355 12.14 6.44 8.88
CA ASN A 355 10.92 6.32 9.67
C ASN A 355 11.17 5.70 11.06
N LYS A 356 12.38 5.90 11.62
CA LYS A 356 12.70 5.40 12.96
C LYS A 356 11.70 5.91 14.01
N THR A 357 11.25 5.02 14.88
CA THR A 357 10.52 5.34 16.12
C THR A 357 11.22 4.67 17.29
N ALA A 358 10.95 5.14 18.52
CA ALA A 358 11.61 4.62 19.72
C ALA A 358 11.28 3.14 19.96
N GLN A 359 10.07 2.70 19.61
CA GLN A 359 9.60 1.33 19.79
C GLN A 359 9.30 0.65 18.44
N GLY A 360 9.98 1.11 17.38
CA GLY A 360 9.79 0.60 16.03
C GLY A 360 10.05 -0.89 15.92
N ASP A 361 10.95 -1.44 16.74
CA ASP A 361 11.31 -2.87 16.76
C ASP A 361 10.35 -3.75 17.59
N ASN A 362 9.27 -3.20 18.16
CA ASN A 362 8.30 -4.00 18.90
C ASN A 362 7.63 -5.10 18.05
N TRP A 363 7.60 -4.96 16.72
CA TRP A 363 7.07 -5.98 15.81
C TRP A 363 7.78 -7.34 15.95
N LYS A 364 9.08 -7.35 16.30
CA LYS A 364 9.87 -8.56 16.51
C LYS A 364 10.18 -8.85 17.99
N SER A 365 9.93 -7.88 18.87
CA SER A 365 10.26 -8.00 20.30
C SER A 365 9.05 -8.26 21.20
N VAL A 366 7.82 -8.01 20.73
CA VAL A 366 6.58 -8.14 21.51
C VAL A 366 5.56 -9.02 20.76
N PRO A 367 5.83 -10.33 20.56
CA PRO A 367 4.92 -11.24 19.90
C PRO A 367 3.67 -11.48 20.75
N THR A 368 2.48 -11.31 20.17
CA THR A 368 1.21 -11.41 20.90
C THR A 368 0.14 -12.03 20.03
N ARG A 369 -0.83 -12.73 20.63
CA ARG A 369 -1.98 -13.26 19.88
C ARG A 369 -2.79 -12.16 19.19
N LEU A 370 -2.83 -10.95 19.77
CA LEU A 370 -3.48 -9.77 19.19
C LEU A 370 -2.87 -9.37 17.84
N ALA A 371 -1.55 -9.21 17.78
CA ALA A 371 -0.87 -8.76 16.56
C ALA A 371 -0.66 -9.91 15.56
N CYS A 372 -0.18 -11.07 16.02
CA CYS A 372 0.14 -12.20 15.14
C CYS A 372 -1.14 -12.82 14.56
N GLY A 373 -2.20 -12.95 15.37
CA GLY A 373 -3.50 -13.47 14.93
C GLY A 373 -4.29 -12.53 14.03
N ALA A 374 -3.80 -11.30 13.81
CA ALA A 374 -4.38 -10.40 12.84
C ALA A 374 -4.14 -10.93 11.41
N CYS A 375 -2.88 -11.27 11.10
CA CYS A 375 -2.48 -11.90 9.85
C CYS A 375 -2.73 -13.41 9.86
N HIS A 376 -2.32 -14.11 10.91
CA HIS A 376 -2.56 -15.54 11.07
C HIS A 376 -3.97 -15.80 11.63
N ASP A 377 -4.97 -15.30 10.93
CA ASP A 377 -6.37 -15.23 11.35
C ASP A 377 -7.10 -16.58 11.37
N GLY A 378 -6.57 -17.56 10.64
CA GLY A 378 -7.03 -18.95 10.67
C GLY A 378 -6.62 -19.71 11.96
N ILE A 379 -5.72 -19.17 12.78
CA ILE A 379 -5.21 -19.84 13.98
C ILE A 379 -6.04 -19.47 15.22
N ASN A 380 -6.64 -20.47 15.86
CA ASN A 380 -7.23 -20.31 17.19
C ASN A 380 -6.19 -20.65 18.27
N PHE A 381 -5.55 -19.61 18.81
CA PHE A 381 -4.54 -19.78 19.86
C PHE A 381 -5.08 -20.40 21.15
N ALA A 382 -6.38 -20.28 21.48
CA ALA A 382 -6.93 -20.89 22.68
C ALA A 382 -6.97 -22.42 22.59
N THR A 383 -7.07 -22.99 21.39
CA THR A 383 -7.10 -24.43 21.15
C THR A 383 -5.82 -24.98 20.53
N GLY A 384 -4.98 -24.11 19.95
CA GLY A 384 -3.82 -24.50 19.14
C GLY A 384 -4.18 -25.11 17.79
N ARG A 385 -5.47 -25.07 17.41
CA ARG A 385 -6.01 -25.60 16.16
C ARG A 385 -6.35 -24.47 15.18
N GLY A 386 -6.86 -24.83 14.00
CA GLY A 386 -7.20 -23.89 12.94
C GLY A 386 -6.50 -24.24 11.65
N VAL A 387 -6.33 -23.24 10.78
CA VAL A 387 -5.67 -23.38 9.49
C VAL A 387 -4.54 -22.35 9.36
N THR A 388 -3.41 -22.78 8.81
CA THR A 388 -2.30 -21.89 8.45
C THR A 388 -2.63 -21.13 7.16
N LEU A 389 -1.96 -19.99 6.93
CA LEU A 389 -2.11 -19.27 5.66
C LEU A 389 -1.71 -20.09 4.44
N ALA A 390 -0.75 -21.02 4.59
CA ALA A 390 -0.34 -21.90 3.50
C ALA A 390 -1.43 -22.92 3.16
N ASP A 391 -1.97 -23.61 4.18
CA ASP A 391 -3.01 -24.61 3.98
C ASP A 391 -4.33 -23.99 3.51
N ALA A 392 -4.67 -22.80 4.00
CA ALA A 392 -5.86 -22.07 3.57
C ALA A 392 -5.82 -21.72 2.07
N ARG A 393 -4.64 -21.38 1.53
CA ARG A 393 -4.46 -21.14 0.09
C ARG A 393 -4.66 -22.39 -0.75
N GLU A 394 -4.44 -23.58 -0.20
CA GLU A 394 -4.74 -24.87 -0.84
C GLU A 394 -6.22 -25.27 -0.66
N GLY A 395 -7.08 -24.38 -0.15
CA GLY A 395 -8.50 -24.62 0.07
C GLY A 395 -8.82 -25.45 1.31
N LEU A 396 -7.83 -25.71 2.17
CA LEU A 396 -8.06 -26.42 3.43
C LEU A 396 -8.71 -25.50 4.46
N THR A 397 -9.55 -26.09 5.30
CA THR A 397 -10.19 -25.39 6.44
C THR A 397 -9.54 -25.73 7.78
N THR A 398 -8.62 -26.70 7.80
CA THR A 398 -7.85 -27.09 8.98
C THR A 398 -6.46 -27.57 8.57
N SER A 399 -5.49 -27.34 9.45
CA SER A 399 -4.12 -27.84 9.33
C SER A 399 -3.88 -29.01 10.28
N GLN A 400 -2.88 -29.84 9.98
CA GLN A 400 -2.41 -30.89 10.89
C GLN A 400 -2.08 -30.29 12.27
N PHE A 401 -1.38 -29.15 12.26
CA PHE A 401 -1.14 -28.31 13.42
C PHE A 401 -1.50 -26.87 13.04
N GLY A 402 -2.50 -26.28 13.70
CA GLY A 402 -2.82 -24.85 13.52
C GLY A 402 -1.73 -23.98 14.14
N HIS A 403 -1.33 -24.31 15.37
CA HIS A 403 -0.17 -23.73 16.04
C HIS A 403 0.67 -24.84 16.64
N VAL A 404 1.92 -24.98 16.17
CA VAL A 404 2.84 -26.06 16.61
C VAL A 404 3.11 -26.00 18.12
N GLY A 405 3.14 -24.79 18.70
CA GLY A 405 3.26 -24.58 20.14
C GLY A 405 2.01 -24.96 20.94
N GLY A 406 0.96 -25.50 20.32
CA GLY A 406 -0.30 -25.88 20.97
C GLY A 406 -1.11 -24.68 21.45
N ALA A 407 -2.03 -24.93 22.39
CA ALA A 407 -2.90 -23.93 22.99
C ALA A 407 -2.10 -22.93 23.86
N GLN A 408 -2.42 -21.64 23.74
CA GLN A 408 -1.82 -20.53 24.45
C GLN A 408 -2.90 -19.69 25.14
N ALA A 409 -2.94 -19.76 26.48
CA ALA A 409 -3.89 -19.02 27.30
C ALA A 409 -3.56 -17.53 27.41
N ASP A 410 -2.26 -17.19 27.37
CA ASP A 410 -1.70 -15.85 27.45
C ASP A 410 -0.51 -15.71 26.48
N ASP A 411 0.18 -14.56 26.50
CA ASP A 411 1.27 -14.25 25.55
C ASP A 411 2.67 -14.44 26.17
N LYS A 412 2.78 -14.89 27.43
CA LYS A 412 4.07 -14.88 28.19
C LYS A 412 5.13 -15.81 27.60
N ASN A 413 4.69 -16.86 26.92
CA ASN A 413 5.57 -17.87 26.33
C ASN A 413 5.90 -17.58 24.86
N CYS A 414 5.26 -16.59 24.23
CA CYS A 414 5.41 -16.35 22.80
C CYS A 414 6.87 -16.04 22.45
N ALA A 415 7.53 -15.18 23.21
CA ALA A 415 8.92 -14.77 22.97
C ALA A 415 9.96 -15.89 23.19
N LEU A 416 9.59 -17.00 23.84
CA LEU A 416 10.48 -18.15 24.02
C LEU A 416 10.80 -18.83 22.68
N CYS A 417 9.83 -18.86 21.77
CA CYS A 417 9.98 -19.43 20.42
C CYS A 417 10.04 -18.34 19.34
N HIS A 418 9.29 -17.25 19.51
CA HIS A 418 9.17 -16.15 18.57
C HIS A 418 9.93 -14.91 19.07
N GLY A 419 11.25 -15.02 19.17
CA GLY A 419 12.12 -13.92 19.59
C GLY A 419 12.54 -12.98 18.45
N PRO A 420 13.25 -11.88 18.77
CA PRO A 420 13.72 -10.89 17.80
C PRO A 420 14.74 -11.43 16.78
N THR A 421 15.32 -12.62 17.04
CA THR A 421 16.17 -13.34 16.09
C THR A 421 15.37 -14.26 15.17
N ALA A 422 14.34 -14.93 15.70
CA ALA A 422 13.56 -15.92 14.97
C ALA A 422 12.49 -15.28 14.07
N ILE A 423 11.81 -14.23 14.54
CA ILE A 423 10.74 -13.57 13.79
C ILE A 423 11.22 -13.06 12.42
N PRO A 424 12.35 -12.34 12.29
CA PRO A 424 12.84 -11.92 10.99
C PRO A 424 13.15 -13.07 10.02
N VAL A 425 13.56 -14.23 10.53
CA VAL A 425 13.84 -15.44 9.72
C VAL A 425 12.54 -16.04 9.18
N TYR A 426 11.48 -16.09 9.98
CA TYR A 426 10.17 -16.56 9.51
C TYR A 426 9.49 -15.58 8.55
N HIS A 427 9.87 -14.30 8.58
CA HIS A 427 9.32 -13.23 7.74
C HIS A 427 10.32 -12.75 6.68
N VAL A 428 11.15 -13.65 6.15
CA VAL A 428 11.96 -13.38 4.96
C VAL A 428 11.07 -13.04 3.76
N THR A 429 11.46 -12.04 2.97
CA THR A 429 10.67 -11.55 1.83
C THR A 429 10.93 -12.44 0.62
N VAL A 430 10.12 -13.50 0.52
CA VAL A 430 10.19 -14.53 -0.51
C VAL A 430 8.78 -14.82 -0.97
N ASP A 431 8.51 -14.59 -2.24
CA ASP A 431 7.30 -15.10 -2.85
C ASP A 431 7.51 -16.61 -3.15
N PRO A 432 6.79 -17.52 -2.49
CA PRO A 432 7.03 -18.96 -2.63
C PRO A 432 6.75 -19.50 -4.03
N THR A 433 5.91 -18.83 -4.82
CA THR A 433 5.50 -19.26 -6.17
C THR A 433 5.74 -18.20 -7.24
N GLY A 434 6.34 -17.07 -6.87
CA GLY A 434 6.51 -15.90 -7.74
C GLY A 434 7.32 -16.16 -9.01
N SER A 435 8.11 -17.24 -9.10
CA SER A 435 8.90 -17.57 -10.28
C SER A 435 8.28 -18.72 -11.07
N SER A 436 7.30 -18.46 -11.94
CA SER A 436 6.57 -19.45 -12.73
C SER A 436 6.68 -19.23 -14.25
N GLY A 437 6.22 -20.20 -15.05
CA GLY A 437 6.19 -20.07 -16.51
C GLY A 437 7.57 -19.78 -17.09
N ARG A 438 7.73 -18.63 -17.77
CA ARG A 438 9.01 -18.17 -18.34
C ARG A 438 10.08 -17.81 -17.31
N GLY A 439 9.73 -17.71 -16.03
CA GLY A 439 10.70 -17.66 -14.93
C GLY A 439 10.71 -18.92 -14.08
N GLY A 440 9.99 -19.98 -14.46
CA GLY A 440 10.08 -21.25 -13.76
C GLY A 440 11.38 -21.99 -14.05
N TYR A 441 11.73 -22.97 -13.22
CA TYR A 441 13.03 -23.65 -13.25
C TYR A 441 12.97 -25.14 -12.83
N PRO A 442 13.70 -26.06 -13.49
CA PRO A 442 14.50 -25.83 -14.70
C PRO A 442 13.59 -25.61 -15.92
N PRO A 443 14.03 -24.78 -16.90
CA PRO A 443 13.28 -24.56 -18.13
C PRO A 443 13.28 -25.79 -19.03
N ASN A 444 12.17 -26.04 -19.74
CA ASN A 444 12.09 -27.08 -20.76
C ASN A 444 12.89 -26.67 -22.01
N THR A 445 13.95 -27.42 -22.35
CA THR A 445 14.85 -27.15 -23.49
C THR A 445 14.47 -27.88 -24.78
N ALA A 446 13.34 -28.59 -24.83
CA ALA A 446 12.89 -29.44 -25.95
C ALA A 446 13.86 -30.54 -26.42
N THR A 447 15.10 -30.57 -25.94
CA THR A 447 16.22 -31.35 -26.50
C THR A 447 16.96 -32.23 -25.48
N ASP A 448 16.81 -32.00 -24.17
CA ASP A 448 17.34 -32.86 -23.09
C ASP A 448 16.30 -33.00 -21.98
N VAL A 449 16.17 -34.20 -21.36
CA VAL A 449 15.12 -34.64 -20.40
C VAL A 449 14.39 -33.46 -19.71
N PRO A 450 13.40 -32.82 -20.35
CA PRO A 450 13.01 -31.50 -19.90
C PRO A 450 11.70 -31.60 -19.14
N THR A 451 11.58 -30.78 -18.08
CA THR A 451 10.47 -30.78 -17.11
C THR A 451 9.13 -31.15 -17.77
N PRO A 452 8.71 -32.43 -17.69
CA PRO A 452 7.57 -32.90 -18.45
C PRO A 452 6.31 -32.11 -18.07
N GLY A 453 5.55 -31.66 -19.07
CA GLY A 453 4.32 -30.89 -18.86
C GLY A 453 4.45 -29.36 -18.98
N TYR A 454 5.63 -28.81 -19.26
CA TYR A 454 5.82 -27.36 -19.49
C TYR A 454 6.16 -27.03 -20.95
N PRO A 455 5.73 -25.88 -21.51
CA PRO A 455 6.18 -25.43 -22.84
C PRO A 455 7.68 -25.15 -22.90
N SER A 456 8.27 -25.16 -24.10
CA SER A 456 9.68 -24.80 -24.30
C SER A 456 9.99 -23.40 -23.76
N GLY A 457 11.09 -23.27 -23.02
CA GLY A 457 11.51 -22.03 -22.36
C GLY A 457 10.78 -21.71 -21.05
N GLN A 458 9.89 -22.60 -20.59
CA GLN A 458 9.15 -22.48 -19.33
C GLN A 458 9.51 -23.60 -18.36
N GLY A 459 9.28 -23.37 -17.07
CA GLY A 459 9.51 -24.37 -16.02
C GLY A 459 8.50 -24.30 -14.89
N PRO A 460 8.62 -25.21 -13.91
CA PRO A 460 7.78 -25.22 -12.72
C PRO A 460 8.11 -24.05 -11.79
N ALA A 461 7.15 -23.70 -10.94
CA ALA A 461 7.32 -22.59 -10.01
C ALA A 461 8.46 -22.85 -9.01
N ILE A 462 9.30 -21.85 -8.77
CA ILE A 462 10.28 -21.83 -7.68
C ILE A 462 10.12 -20.55 -6.84
N PRO A 463 10.61 -20.55 -5.57
CA PRO A 463 10.59 -19.36 -4.74
C PRO A 463 11.40 -18.21 -5.35
N LEU A 464 10.91 -16.98 -5.15
CA LEU A 464 11.46 -15.73 -5.64
C LEU A 464 11.88 -14.85 -4.47
N ALA A 465 13.18 -14.58 -4.36
CA ALA A 465 13.74 -13.77 -3.28
C ALA A 465 13.69 -12.27 -3.59
N SER A 466 13.17 -11.48 -2.65
CA SER A 466 13.33 -10.03 -2.60
C SER A 466 14.56 -9.65 -1.76
N GLN A 467 15.23 -8.57 -2.14
CA GLN A 467 16.40 -8.02 -1.47
C GLN A 467 16.09 -7.21 -0.20
N LEU A 468 14.81 -7.10 0.18
CA LEU A 468 14.39 -6.31 1.35
C LEU A 468 14.72 -7.00 2.68
N ASN A 469 14.43 -8.30 2.79
CA ASN A 469 14.80 -9.16 3.92
C ASN A 469 15.12 -10.57 3.39
N LEU A 470 16.34 -10.73 2.88
CA LEU A 470 16.80 -11.98 2.25
C LEU A 470 16.93 -13.12 3.28
N PRO A 471 16.58 -14.36 2.91
CA PRO A 471 16.94 -15.53 3.71
C PRO A 471 18.45 -15.63 3.88
N ALA A 472 18.90 -16.06 5.07
CA ALA A 472 20.30 -16.26 5.35
C ALA A 472 20.91 -17.29 4.40
N GLY A 473 22.05 -16.96 3.77
CA GLY A 473 22.72 -17.84 2.79
C GLY A 473 22.24 -17.68 1.34
N VAL A 474 21.17 -16.94 1.10
CA VAL A 474 20.73 -16.55 -0.26
C VAL A 474 21.56 -15.36 -0.74
N TYR A 475 22.11 -15.46 -1.95
CA TYR A 475 23.04 -14.46 -2.48
C TYR A 475 22.34 -13.16 -2.88
N LYS A 476 22.96 -12.03 -2.56
CA LYS A 476 22.56 -10.72 -3.08
C LYS A 476 23.25 -10.49 -4.43
N ILE A 477 22.47 -10.38 -5.50
CA ILE A 477 22.99 -10.07 -6.84
C ILE A 477 22.76 -8.60 -7.17
N ASP A 478 23.75 -7.96 -7.77
CA ASP A 478 23.60 -6.62 -8.33
C ASP A 478 24.42 -6.49 -9.62
N PHE A 479 24.16 -5.43 -10.38
CA PHE A 479 24.80 -5.18 -11.67
C PHE A 479 25.29 -3.74 -11.75
N GLU A 480 26.34 -3.50 -12.52
CA GLU A 480 26.76 -2.15 -12.85
C GLU A 480 27.18 -2.04 -14.31
N ILE A 481 26.95 -0.87 -14.91
CA ILE A 481 27.43 -0.53 -16.25
C ILE A 481 28.36 0.68 -16.14
N LYS A 482 29.62 0.49 -16.52
CA LYS A 482 30.65 1.54 -16.55
C LYS A 482 30.52 2.39 -17.81
N GLN A 483 30.38 1.76 -18.98
CA GLN A 483 30.41 2.44 -20.27
C GLN A 483 29.56 1.69 -21.30
N VAL A 484 28.99 2.44 -22.26
CA VAL A 484 28.32 1.88 -23.44
C VAL A 484 28.79 2.67 -24.65
N THR A 485 29.21 1.98 -25.70
CA THR A 485 29.63 2.60 -26.97
C THR A 485 28.95 1.91 -28.14
N VAL A 486 28.76 2.65 -29.24
CA VAL A 486 28.32 2.09 -30.52
C VAL A 486 29.35 2.46 -31.57
N SER A 487 29.93 1.46 -32.23
CA SER A 487 31.02 1.65 -33.18
C SER A 487 30.96 0.64 -34.33
N GLY A 488 31.58 0.98 -35.45
CA GLY A 488 31.63 0.15 -36.65
C GLY A 488 31.34 0.95 -37.91
N ALA A 489 31.51 0.32 -39.07
CA ALA A 489 31.13 0.90 -40.35
C ALA A 489 29.60 1.07 -40.44
N ALA A 490 29.14 1.96 -41.32
CA ALA A 490 27.71 2.11 -41.64
C ALA A 490 27.12 0.75 -42.04
N GLY A 491 25.95 0.41 -41.49
CA GLY A 491 25.28 -0.88 -41.68
C GLY A 491 25.87 -2.06 -40.89
N ALA A 492 26.95 -1.84 -40.12
CA ALA A 492 27.65 -2.86 -39.35
C ALA A 492 28.03 -2.38 -37.94
N ARG A 493 27.37 -1.33 -37.43
CA ARG A 493 27.63 -0.82 -36.08
C ARG A 493 27.20 -1.85 -35.02
N GLN A 494 28.04 -2.05 -34.02
CA GLN A 494 27.77 -2.92 -32.88
C GLN A 494 27.84 -2.12 -31.58
N ALA A 495 27.10 -2.59 -30.58
CA ALA A 495 27.13 -2.03 -29.24
C ALA A 495 28.13 -2.79 -28.37
N THR A 496 28.96 -2.05 -27.64
CA THR A 496 29.85 -2.57 -26.61
C THR A 496 29.41 -2.04 -25.25
N VAL A 497 29.29 -2.92 -24.27
CA VAL A 497 28.82 -2.64 -22.92
C VAL A 497 29.89 -3.11 -21.93
N VAL A 498 30.40 -2.18 -21.13
CA VAL A 498 31.36 -2.46 -20.06
C VAL A 498 30.57 -2.60 -18.75
N TYR A 499 30.51 -3.80 -18.20
CA TYR A 499 29.63 -4.14 -17.08
C TYR A 499 30.30 -5.08 -16.07
N ARG A 500 29.74 -5.19 -14.87
CA ARG A 500 30.11 -6.23 -13.90
C ARG A 500 28.90 -6.78 -13.18
N ILE A 501 29.04 -8.01 -12.71
CA ILE A 501 28.10 -8.68 -11.81
C ILE A 501 28.69 -8.61 -10.41
N LEU A 502 27.86 -8.26 -9.43
CA LEU A 502 28.20 -8.25 -8.01
C LEU A 502 27.46 -9.39 -7.32
N LYS A 503 28.18 -10.14 -6.49
CA LYS A 503 27.63 -11.11 -5.54
C LYS A 503 28.00 -10.65 -4.13
N ASP A 504 27.01 -10.39 -3.30
CA ASP A 504 27.17 -9.88 -1.93
C ASP A 504 28.03 -8.62 -1.88
N GLY A 505 27.86 -7.75 -2.88
CA GLY A 505 28.60 -6.49 -3.03
C GLY A 505 30.01 -6.62 -3.63
N GLN A 506 30.46 -7.83 -3.97
CA GLN A 506 31.80 -8.08 -4.53
C GLN A 506 31.75 -8.42 -6.02
N PRO A 507 32.68 -7.90 -6.85
CA PRO A 507 32.77 -8.26 -8.27
C PRO A 507 32.98 -9.76 -8.48
N VAL A 508 32.25 -10.31 -9.43
CA VAL A 508 32.27 -11.73 -9.79
C VAL A 508 33.25 -11.99 -10.92
N THR A 509 34.16 -12.95 -10.72
CA THR A 509 34.88 -13.58 -11.83
C THR A 509 34.00 -14.68 -12.44
N LEU A 510 33.68 -14.56 -13.73
CA LEU A 510 32.82 -15.50 -14.43
C LEU A 510 33.59 -16.79 -14.73
N ASN A 511 32.93 -17.93 -14.56
CA ASN A 511 33.49 -19.20 -15.02
C ASN A 511 33.64 -19.22 -16.54
N ALA A 512 34.72 -19.85 -17.03
CA ALA A 512 35.04 -19.90 -18.45
C ALA A 512 34.04 -20.71 -19.28
N THR A 513 33.39 -21.71 -18.70
CA THR A 513 32.38 -22.57 -19.35
C THR A 513 31.26 -22.92 -18.37
N GLY A 514 30.12 -23.40 -18.88
CA GLY A 514 28.97 -23.78 -18.05
C GLY A 514 28.33 -22.58 -17.35
N ASN A 515 27.86 -22.79 -16.11
CA ASN A 515 27.24 -21.75 -15.29
C ASN A 515 28.19 -20.58 -15.04
N LEU A 516 27.67 -19.34 -15.06
CA LEU A 516 28.50 -18.14 -14.86
C LEU A 516 29.13 -18.05 -13.47
N ILE A 517 28.45 -18.58 -12.44
CA ILE A 517 28.86 -18.57 -11.04
C ILE A 517 28.66 -19.98 -10.47
N ASP A 518 29.62 -20.48 -9.70
CA ASP A 518 29.50 -21.78 -9.05
C ASP A 518 28.25 -21.87 -8.16
N GLY A 519 27.49 -22.96 -8.32
CA GLY A 519 26.26 -23.20 -7.57
C GLY A 519 25.07 -22.31 -7.95
N VAL A 520 25.20 -21.51 -9.01
CA VAL A 520 24.12 -20.65 -9.52
C VAL A 520 23.93 -20.91 -11.02
N ASP A 521 22.74 -21.33 -11.41
CA ASP A 521 22.38 -21.53 -12.82
C ASP A 521 21.72 -20.28 -13.42
N GLY A 522 21.66 -20.21 -14.74
CA GLY A 522 21.09 -19.12 -15.49
C GLY A 522 22.08 -18.01 -15.85
N SER A 523 21.55 -16.96 -16.47
CA SER A 523 22.33 -15.84 -16.98
C SER A 523 21.48 -14.56 -16.97
N PRO A 524 22.04 -13.40 -16.60
CA PRO A 524 21.42 -12.14 -16.89
C PRO A 524 21.47 -11.87 -18.40
N GLY A 525 20.62 -10.96 -18.86
CA GLY A 525 20.61 -10.43 -20.22
C GLY A 525 21.23 -9.04 -20.30
N ILE A 526 21.90 -8.76 -21.42
CA ILE A 526 22.27 -7.41 -21.83
C ILE A 526 21.33 -7.00 -22.96
N TYR A 527 20.60 -5.92 -22.74
CA TYR A 527 19.72 -5.29 -23.73
C TYR A 527 20.34 -3.99 -24.21
N VAL A 528 20.18 -3.67 -25.48
CA VAL A 528 20.50 -2.38 -26.08
C VAL A 528 19.24 -1.87 -26.75
N THR A 529 18.67 -0.81 -26.21
CA THR A 529 17.44 -0.19 -26.71
C THR A 529 17.76 1.15 -27.37
N TYR A 530 16.95 1.52 -28.37
CA TYR A 530 17.15 2.73 -29.15
C TYR A 530 15.84 3.16 -29.83
N ALA A 531 15.82 4.41 -30.28
CA ALA A 531 14.84 4.89 -31.24
C ALA A 531 15.40 4.78 -32.65
N THR A 532 14.59 4.33 -33.59
CA THR A 532 14.86 4.32 -35.04
C THR A 532 13.63 4.83 -35.78
N THR A 533 13.77 5.19 -37.05
CA THR A 533 12.66 5.74 -37.86
C THR A 533 11.43 4.84 -37.84
N GLN A 534 10.25 5.42 -37.58
CA GLN A 534 8.97 4.73 -37.58
C GLN A 534 7.84 5.69 -37.98
N ASP A 535 6.89 5.22 -38.79
CA ASP A 535 5.66 5.96 -39.16
C ASP A 535 5.91 7.37 -39.70
N GLY A 536 6.98 7.55 -40.49
CA GLY A 536 7.38 8.85 -41.05
C GLY A 536 8.11 9.78 -40.08
N ILE A 537 8.28 9.39 -38.81
CA ILE A 537 9.09 10.05 -37.80
C ILE A 537 10.47 9.37 -37.84
N ALA A 538 11.43 9.83 -38.64
CA ALA A 538 12.20 11.00 -38.29
C ALA A 538 13.01 10.67 -37.04
N ALA A 539 12.74 11.35 -35.94
CA ALA A 539 13.39 11.10 -34.66
C ALA A 539 12.35 10.86 -33.56
N PRO A 540 11.96 9.60 -33.31
CA PRO A 540 10.98 9.32 -32.26
C PRO A 540 11.48 9.74 -30.87
N ALA A 541 10.56 10.23 -30.04
CA ALA A 541 10.86 10.72 -28.69
C ALA A 541 10.98 9.60 -27.64
N ASP A 542 10.66 8.36 -27.99
CA ASP A 542 10.76 7.16 -27.15
C ASP A 542 11.50 6.05 -27.89
N TRP A 543 11.99 5.07 -27.13
CA TRP A 543 12.48 3.82 -27.71
C TRP A 543 11.33 3.05 -28.39
N ASN A 544 11.65 2.46 -29.54
CA ASN A 544 10.75 1.61 -30.31
C ASN A 544 11.42 0.31 -30.81
N ALA A 545 12.69 0.10 -30.44
CA ALA A 545 13.45 -1.09 -30.81
C ALA A 545 14.47 -1.47 -29.73
N SER A 546 14.83 -2.76 -29.74
CA SER A 546 15.91 -3.29 -28.91
C SER A 546 16.59 -4.51 -29.54
N LYS A 547 17.83 -4.74 -29.14
CA LYS A 547 18.60 -5.97 -29.36
C LYS A 547 19.05 -6.52 -28.01
N SER A 548 19.24 -7.82 -27.89
CA SER A 548 19.72 -8.41 -26.64
C SER A 548 20.51 -9.70 -26.88
N ALA A 549 21.31 -10.06 -25.88
CA ALA A 549 21.97 -11.35 -25.76
C ALA A 549 22.14 -11.69 -24.27
N SER A 550 22.15 -12.98 -23.91
CA SER A 550 22.47 -13.38 -22.55
C SER A 550 23.98 -13.24 -22.31
N VAL A 551 24.38 -12.90 -21.09
CA VAL A 551 25.81 -12.84 -20.71
C VAL A 551 26.52 -14.16 -21.01
N MET A 552 25.88 -15.31 -20.78
CA MET A 552 26.42 -16.62 -21.14
C MET A 552 26.67 -16.73 -22.65
N SER A 553 25.72 -16.33 -23.50
CA SER A 553 25.90 -16.34 -24.96
C SER A 553 27.01 -15.38 -25.43
N ILE A 554 27.25 -14.30 -24.69
CA ILE A 554 28.30 -13.32 -24.99
C ILE A 554 29.67 -13.87 -24.59
N ARG A 555 29.79 -14.47 -23.40
CA ARG A 555 31.00 -15.16 -22.94
C ARG A 555 31.40 -16.27 -23.92
N ASP A 556 30.42 -17.06 -24.38
CA ASP A 556 30.64 -18.24 -25.21
C ASP A 556 30.85 -17.90 -26.70
N GLY A 557 30.78 -16.61 -27.07
CA GLY A 557 30.99 -16.16 -28.44
C GLY A 557 29.88 -16.58 -29.42
N ALA A 558 28.70 -16.93 -28.91
CA ALA A 558 27.58 -17.37 -29.74
C ALA A 558 27.04 -16.22 -30.59
N SER A 559 26.54 -16.52 -31.79
CA SER A 559 25.87 -15.54 -32.67
C SER A 559 26.67 -14.26 -32.95
N GLY A 560 28.00 -14.37 -33.01
CA GLY A 560 28.90 -13.24 -33.28
C GLY A 560 29.11 -12.29 -32.09
N ASN A 561 28.62 -12.66 -30.89
CA ASN A 561 28.95 -11.93 -29.67
C ASN A 561 30.42 -12.14 -29.29
N SER A 562 30.97 -11.26 -28.45
CA SER A 562 32.30 -11.45 -27.87
C SER A 562 32.42 -10.79 -26.50
N GLN A 563 33.32 -11.31 -25.66
CA GLN A 563 33.60 -10.77 -24.34
C GLN A 563 35.11 -10.75 -24.05
N THR A 564 35.55 -9.70 -23.36
CA THR A 564 36.90 -9.60 -22.77
C THR A 564 36.82 -9.15 -21.32
N GLY A 565 37.92 -9.31 -20.57
CA GLY A 565 37.98 -9.00 -19.14
C GLY A 565 37.88 -10.24 -18.23
N PRO A 566 37.71 -10.05 -16.91
CA PRO A 566 37.49 -8.76 -16.26
C PRO A 566 38.74 -7.87 -16.21
N ASP A 567 38.57 -6.55 -16.14
CA ASP A 567 39.64 -5.62 -15.75
C ASP A 567 39.96 -5.74 -14.24
N ALA A 568 40.96 -4.98 -13.75
CA ALA A 568 41.36 -5.01 -12.34
C ALA A 568 40.26 -4.56 -11.35
N SER A 569 39.20 -3.91 -11.84
CA SER A 569 38.02 -3.49 -11.06
C SER A 569 36.83 -4.43 -11.23
N GLY A 570 37.01 -5.55 -11.95
CA GLY A 570 36.00 -6.58 -12.16
C GLY A 570 35.08 -6.35 -13.36
N TYR A 571 35.35 -5.38 -14.24
CA TYR A 571 34.48 -5.10 -15.39
C TYR A 571 34.84 -5.94 -16.62
N TYR A 572 33.82 -6.54 -17.23
CA TYR A 572 33.87 -7.19 -18.53
C TYR A 572 33.48 -6.20 -19.62
N THR A 573 34.07 -6.37 -20.79
CA THR A 573 33.67 -5.65 -22.01
C THR A 573 32.96 -6.64 -22.93
N ALA A 574 31.64 -6.51 -23.05
CA ALA A 574 30.79 -7.32 -23.90
C ALA A 574 30.44 -6.58 -25.18
N THR A 575 30.63 -7.21 -26.34
CA THR A 575 30.18 -6.70 -27.65
C THR A 575 29.07 -7.59 -28.17
N LEU A 576 27.92 -6.99 -28.46
CA LEU A 576 26.79 -7.71 -29.05
C LEU A 576 27.05 -7.93 -30.53
N GLY A 577 26.84 -9.16 -31.00
CA GLY A 577 26.95 -9.52 -32.42
C GLY A 577 25.89 -8.86 -33.30
N ALA A 578 24.77 -8.43 -32.70
CA ALA A 578 23.66 -7.79 -33.40
C ALA A 578 24.02 -6.38 -33.89
N THR A 579 23.66 -6.09 -35.15
CA THR A 579 23.79 -4.75 -35.75
C THR A 579 22.81 -3.76 -35.12
N ILE A 580 23.33 -2.59 -34.76
CA ILE A 580 22.57 -1.40 -34.40
C ILE A 580 22.39 -0.53 -35.65
N PRO A 581 21.15 -0.13 -36.01
CA PRO A 581 20.90 0.72 -37.17
C PRO A 581 21.68 2.04 -37.15
N ASP A 582 22.05 2.56 -38.32
CA ASP A 582 22.83 3.80 -38.41
C ASP A 582 22.07 5.05 -37.94
N ASP A 583 20.75 5.02 -38.04
CA ASP A 583 19.85 6.08 -37.57
C ASP A 583 19.44 5.91 -36.10
N ALA A 584 19.99 4.90 -35.40
CA ALA A 584 19.69 4.65 -34.00
C ALA A 584 20.08 5.86 -33.12
N ARG A 585 19.16 6.25 -32.26
CA ARG A 585 19.26 7.39 -31.34
C ARG A 585 18.91 6.94 -29.94
N MET A 586 19.34 7.70 -28.95
CA MET A 586 19.09 7.40 -27.54
C MET A 586 19.54 6.01 -27.13
N VAL A 587 20.61 5.50 -27.77
CA VAL A 587 21.08 4.13 -27.55
C VAL A 587 21.44 3.98 -26.08
N THR A 588 20.80 3.02 -25.42
CA THR A 588 20.93 2.79 -23.98
C THR A 588 21.06 1.29 -23.74
N ALA A 589 22.06 0.88 -22.97
CA ALA A 589 22.18 -0.50 -22.56
C ALA A 589 21.51 -0.73 -21.20
N ALA A 590 21.04 -1.95 -20.98
CA ALA A 590 20.47 -2.41 -19.71
C ALA A 590 21.00 -3.81 -19.36
N VAL A 591 21.26 -4.08 -18.08
CA VAL A 591 21.73 -5.38 -17.57
C VAL A 591 20.84 -5.83 -16.42
N GLY A 592 20.37 -7.10 -16.47
CA GLY A 592 19.43 -7.69 -15.49
C GLY A 592 18.01 -7.89 -16.03
N VAL A 593 17.75 -7.56 -17.30
CA VAL A 593 16.40 -7.54 -17.89
C VAL A 593 15.78 -8.94 -18.11
N ASP A 594 16.58 -10.01 -18.08
CA ASP A 594 16.14 -11.34 -18.50
C ASP A 594 15.21 -12.04 -17.50
N TYR A 595 14.20 -12.72 -18.05
CA TYR A 595 13.21 -13.48 -17.30
C TYR A 595 13.86 -14.62 -16.51
N GLN A 596 14.77 -15.37 -17.12
CA GLN A 596 15.33 -16.56 -16.48
C GLN A 596 16.38 -16.24 -15.42
N GLY A 597 17.13 -15.14 -15.57
CA GLY A 597 17.97 -14.58 -14.50
C GLY A 597 18.88 -15.62 -13.85
N PHE A 598 19.14 -15.47 -12.55
CA PHE A 598 19.95 -16.41 -11.77
C PHE A 598 19.12 -17.26 -10.80
N VAL A 599 19.45 -18.55 -10.69
CA VAL A 599 18.87 -19.47 -9.71
C VAL A 599 19.98 -20.06 -8.86
N GLN A 600 19.95 -19.81 -7.55
CA GLN A 600 20.87 -20.44 -6.60
C GLN A 600 20.41 -21.86 -6.30
N LEU A 601 21.29 -22.85 -6.52
CA LEU A 601 20.97 -24.28 -6.37
C LEU A 601 21.51 -24.90 -5.08
N ASN A 602 22.46 -24.24 -4.43
CA ASN A 602 23.22 -24.77 -3.31
C ASN A 602 22.69 -24.32 -1.94
N HIS A 603 21.37 -24.30 -1.77
CA HIS A 603 20.72 -23.88 -0.52
C HIS A 603 19.84 -25.00 0.07
N ALA A 604 20.08 -25.39 1.32
CA ALA A 604 19.41 -26.53 1.95
C ALA A 604 17.88 -26.37 2.03
N ASP A 605 17.40 -25.18 2.39
CA ASP A 605 15.95 -24.88 2.46
C ASP A 605 15.28 -24.75 1.09
N TYR A 606 16.06 -24.63 0.01
CA TYR A 606 15.58 -24.48 -1.36
C TYR A 606 16.25 -25.50 -2.28
N PRO A 607 16.00 -26.81 -2.08
CA PRO A 607 16.71 -27.87 -2.80
C PRO A 607 16.38 -27.93 -4.31
N LYS A 608 15.29 -27.28 -4.72
CA LYS A 608 14.90 -27.09 -6.14
C LYS A 608 15.41 -25.76 -6.74
N GLY A 609 16.13 -24.99 -5.94
CA GLY A 609 16.66 -23.67 -6.28
C GLY A 609 15.77 -22.51 -5.84
N ILE A 610 16.38 -21.34 -5.69
CA ILE A 610 15.71 -20.06 -5.40
C ILE A 610 16.11 -19.00 -6.43
N ARG A 611 15.12 -18.28 -6.96
CA ARG A 611 15.33 -17.23 -7.95
C ARG A 611 15.89 -15.99 -7.28
N LEU A 612 17.04 -15.53 -7.76
CA LEU A 612 17.71 -14.31 -7.31
C LEU A 612 17.30 -13.15 -8.20
N ARG A 613 16.95 -12.02 -7.58
CA ARG A 613 16.67 -10.76 -8.29
C ARG A 613 17.45 -9.61 -7.71
N GLU A 614 18.05 -8.82 -8.59
CA GLU A 614 18.65 -7.53 -8.32
C GLU A 614 17.63 -6.52 -7.76
N PRO A 615 18.03 -5.48 -7.00
CA PRO A 615 17.09 -4.46 -6.50
C PRO A 615 16.32 -3.77 -7.64
N LYS A 616 17.05 -3.46 -8.72
CA LYS A 616 16.55 -3.00 -10.01
C LYS A 616 17.58 -3.29 -11.08
N PHE A 617 17.16 -3.69 -12.29
CA PHE A 617 18.08 -3.77 -13.40
C PHE A 617 18.68 -2.38 -13.71
N VAL A 618 19.93 -2.35 -14.16
CA VAL A 618 20.68 -1.11 -14.37
C VAL A 618 20.63 -0.68 -15.83
N MET A 619 20.70 0.64 -16.08
CA MET A 619 20.72 1.21 -17.42
C MET A 619 21.82 2.27 -17.56
N LYS A 620 22.39 2.39 -18.77
CA LYS A 620 23.33 3.46 -19.10
C LYS A 620 23.20 3.87 -20.57
N VAL A 621 23.15 5.18 -20.80
CA VAL A 621 23.15 5.79 -22.16
C VAL A 621 24.54 5.63 -22.78
N ALA A 622 24.57 5.36 -24.09
CA ALA A 622 25.81 5.26 -24.85
C ALA A 622 26.52 6.61 -25.01
N ASP A 623 27.84 6.57 -25.09
CA ASP A 623 28.66 7.77 -25.25
C ASP A 623 28.27 8.52 -26.53
N GLY A 624 28.11 9.84 -26.41
CA GLY A 624 27.67 10.71 -27.51
C GLY A 624 26.17 10.63 -27.86
N GLN A 625 25.37 9.82 -27.16
CA GLN A 625 23.92 9.76 -27.31
C GLN A 625 23.19 10.60 -26.25
N THR A 626 21.96 11.00 -26.56
CA THR A 626 21.07 11.67 -25.61
C THR A 626 20.23 10.64 -24.84
N ALA A 627 19.89 10.92 -23.59
CA ALA A 627 19.00 10.04 -22.83
C ALA A 627 17.55 10.13 -23.37
N ARG A 628 16.80 9.03 -23.22
CA ARG A 628 15.33 9.09 -23.31
C ARG A 628 14.80 10.04 -22.22
N ARG A 629 13.73 10.76 -22.52
CA ARG A 629 13.08 11.67 -21.54
C ARG A 629 12.71 10.94 -20.24
N ALA A 630 12.95 11.59 -19.10
CA ALA A 630 12.56 11.08 -17.80
C ALA A 630 11.07 11.34 -17.54
N ILE A 631 10.32 10.29 -17.21
CA ILE A 631 8.87 10.36 -16.94
C ILE A 631 8.55 9.84 -15.55
N VAL A 632 9.14 8.70 -15.19
CA VAL A 632 8.96 8.05 -13.88
C VAL A 632 10.31 7.85 -13.21
N ASN A 633 10.29 7.42 -11.95
CA ASN A 633 11.47 7.02 -11.19
C ASN A 633 11.16 5.72 -10.43
N ASN A 634 12.02 4.71 -10.52
CA ASN A 634 11.77 3.41 -9.89
C ASN A 634 11.62 3.47 -8.37
N ASP A 635 12.33 4.38 -7.71
CA ASP A 635 12.28 4.53 -6.26
C ASP A 635 10.86 4.97 -5.84
N LYS A 636 10.16 5.74 -6.68
CA LYS A 636 8.74 6.06 -6.48
C LYS A 636 7.82 4.84 -6.60
N CYS A 637 8.12 3.88 -7.47
CA CYS A 637 7.39 2.61 -7.54
C CYS A 637 7.65 1.76 -6.29
N ASN A 638 8.91 1.68 -5.85
CA ASN A 638 9.33 0.94 -4.67
C ASN A 638 8.81 1.54 -3.35
N ASN A 639 8.41 2.82 -3.34
CA ASN A 639 7.64 3.38 -2.22
C ASN A 639 6.33 2.63 -1.97
N CYS A 640 5.76 1.91 -2.94
CA CYS A 640 4.62 1.02 -2.70
C CYS A 640 5.01 -0.45 -2.77
N HIS A 641 5.76 -0.84 -3.80
CA HIS A 641 6.03 -2.24 -4.11
C HIS A 641 7.16 -2.87 -3.29
N GLY A 642 7.92 -2.08 -2.53
CA GLY A 642 9.11 -2.53 -1.81
C GLY A 642 10.26 -2.87 -2.77
N GLN A 643 10.08 -3.94 -3.55
CA GLN A 643 10.86 -4.28 -4.73
C GLN A 643 9.89 -4.65 -5.84
N LEU A 644 9.79 -3.74 -6.82
CA LEU A 644 8.90 -3.85 -7.95
C LEU A 644 9.05 -5.23 -8.64
N GLY A 645 7.92 -5.91 -8.86
CA GLY A 645 7.86 -7.17 -9.60
C GLY A 645 8.12 -8.44 -8.79
N VAL A 646 8.47 -8.37 -7.50
CA VAL A 646 8.66 -9.59 -6.67
C VAL A 646 7.35 -10.09 -6.07
N SER A 647 6.55 -9.20 -5.48
CA SER A 647 5.24 -9.52 -4.92
C SER A 647 4.41 -8.24 -4.98
N PRO A 648 3.31 -8.14 -5.75
CA PRO A 648 2.87 -9.15 -6.71
C PRO A 648 3.97 -9.44 -7.74
N SER A 649 4.14 -10.73 -8.04
CA SER A 649 5.17 -11.14 -8.98
C SER A 649 4.72 -10.87 -10.40
N PHE A 650 5.52 -10.13 -11.16
CA PHE A 650 5.41 -10.08 -12.61
C PHE A 650 6.77 -10.28 -13.23
N HIS A 651 6.78 -10.94 -14.38
CA HIS A 651 8.02 -11.36 -15.03
C HIS A 651 8.99 -12.10 -14.10
N SER A 652 8.43 -12.76 -13.08
CA SER A 652 9.17 -13.46 -12.02
C SER A 652 10.18 -12.58 -11.29
N GLY A 653 9.88 -11.29 -11.09
CA GLY A 653 10.76 -10.30 -10.48
C GLY A 653 11.82 -9.69 -11.39
N ALA A 654 11.88 -10.10 -12.67
CA ALA A 654 12.72 -9.44 -13.65
C ALA A 654 12.13 -8.08 -14.04
N ARG A 655 12.90 -7.27 -14.79
CA ARG A 655 12.41 -6.04 -15.44
C ARG A 655 11.82 -5.03 -14.44
N ASN A 656 12.39 -5.03 -13.23
CA ASN A 656 11.99 -4.27 -12.06
C ASN A 656 12.57 -2.84 -12.00
N ASN A 657 12.68 -2.17 -13.15
CA ASN A 657 13.07 -0.77 -13.26
C ASN A 657 12.00 -0.01 -14.03
N GLY A 658 11.25 0.84 -13.32
CA GLY A 658 10.11 1.59 -13.86
C GLY A 658 10.44 2.43 -15.10
N GLU A 659 11.62 3.03 -15.15
CA GLU A 659 12.10 3.82 -16.30
C GLU A 659 12.34 2.94 -17.53
N GLY A 660 12.74 1.69 -17.29
CA GLY A 660 13.09 0.73 -18.32
C GLY A 660 11.94 -0.16 -18.79
N CYS A 661 10.73 -0.06 -18.22
CA CYS A 661 9.54 -0.76 -18.73
C CYS A 661 9.31 -0.50 -20.22
N ALA A 662 9.61 0.73 -20.68
CA ALA A 662 9.48 1.15 -22.07
C ALA A 662 10.42 0.40 -23.05
N ILE A 663 11.42 -0.35 -22.58
CA ILE A 663 12.23 -1.25 -23.41
C ILE A 663 11.34 -2.30 -24.09
N CYS A 664 10.30 -2.75 -23.38
CA CYS A 664 9.35 -3.73 -23.88
C CYS A 664 7.96 -3.13 -24.08
N HIS A 665 7.46 -2.33 -23.13
CA HIS A 665 6.13 -1.69 -23.17
C HIS A 665 6.18 -0.34 -23.93
N ASP A 666 6.72 -0.39 -25.15
CA ASP A 666 6.75 0.74 -26.09
C ASP A 666 5.36 1.11 -26.63
N ALA A 667 5.27 2.21 -27.39
CA ALA A 667 4.01 2.69 -27.96
C ALA A 667 3.34 1.66 -28.90
N SER A 668 4.10 0.74 -29.47
CA SER A 668 3.55 -0.23 -30.42
C SER A 668 3.02 -1.48 -29.73
N ARG A 669 3.13 -1.65 -28.40
CA ARG A 669 2.67 -2.89 -27.74
C ARG A 669 1.19 -2.88 -27.40
N ALA A 670 0.52 -3.91 -27.89
CA ALA A 670 -0.85 -4.27 -27.53
C ALA A 670 -1.00 -5.79 -27.56
N THR A 671 -2.08 -6.27 -26.95
CA THR A 671 -2.48 -7.67 -27.00
C THR A 671 -3.34 -7.93 -28.25
N GLY A 672 -3.27 -9.16 -28.75
CA GLY A 672 -4.18 -9.71 -29.74
C GLY A 672 -4.85 -10.97 -29.20
N HIS A 673 -5.70 -11.63 -30.00
CA HIS A 673 -6.11 -13.01 -29.73
C HIS A 673 -4.89 -13.93 -29.90
N VAL A 674 -4.42 -14.68 -28.89
CA VAL A 674 -3.26 -15.59 -29.11
C VAL A 674 -3.31 -16.95 -28.42
N GLY A 675 -3.55 -17.98 -29.24
CA GLY A 675 -2.95 -19.32 -29.15
C GLY A 675 -3.89 -20.51 -28.83
N PRO A 676 -3.56 -21.74 -29.27
CA PRO A 676 -4.36 -22.96 -29.04
C PRO A 676 -4.58 -23.36 -27.56
N ASN A 677 -4.05 -22.59 -26.60
CA ASN A 677 -4.31 -22.71 -25.15
C ASN A 677 -4.96 -21.42 -24.59
N ASN A 678 -5.68 -20.65 -25.43
CA ASN A 678 -6.27 -19.32 -25.24
C ASN A 678 -7.02 -19.10 -23.91
N SER A 679 -6.33 -18.66 -22.86
CA SER A 679 -6.95 -18.24 -21.59
C SER A 679 -6.95 -16.73 -21.35
N PHE A 680 -6.31 -15.91 -22.20
CA PHE A 680 -6.15 -14.47 -21.97
C PHE A 680 -6.67 -13.64 -23.15
N GLY A 681 -7.59 -12.72 -22.87
CA GLY A 681 -8.26 -11.87 -23.84
C GLY A 681 -7.35 -10.79 -24.42
N GLY A 682 -7.59 -10.45 -25.68
CA GLY A 682 -6.87 -9.43 -26.42
C GLY A 682 -7.61 -8.08 -26.52
N GLY A 683 -7.02 -7.13 -27.25
CA GLY A 683 -7.61 -5.82 -27.54
C GLY A 683 -7.26 -4.74 -26.52
N TRP A 684 -6.16 -4.92 -25.79
CA TRP A 684 -5.65 -3.98 -24.81
C TRP A 684 -4.32 -3.39 -25.27
N SER A 685 -4.17 -2.06 -25.21
CA SER A 685 -2.84 -1.45 -25.28
C SER A 685 -2.07 -1.84 -24.03
N VAL A 686 -0.88 -2.39 -24.21
CA VAL A 686 0.06 -2.66 -23.11
C VAL A 686 1.28 -1.75 -23.20
N SER A 687 1.14 -0.61 -23.88
CA SER A 687 2.13 0.46 -23.78
C SER A 687 2.19 0.96 -22.33
N GLY A 688 3.38 1.33 -21.86
CA GLY A 688 3.59 1.66 -20.45
C GLY A 688 2.68 2.79 -19.94
N LYS A 689 2.34 3.76 -20.81
CA LYS A 689 1.45 4.88 -20.47
C LYS A 689 -0.03 4.49 -20.34
N ASN A 690 -0.49 3.45 -21.02
CA ASN A 690 -1.86 2.98 -20.92
C ASN A 690 -1.98 1.96 -19.78
N MET A 691 -1.14 0.92 -19.82
CA MET A 691 -1.17 -0.20 -18.88
C MET A 691 -0.99 0.24 -17.42
N VAL A 692 0.02 1.07 -17.13
CA VAL A 692 0.28 1.51 -15.74
C VAL A 692 -0.88 2.33 -15.20
N HIS A 693 -1.47 3.20 -16.03
CA HIS A 693 -2.67 3.95 -15.65
C HIS A 693 -3.89 3.03 -15.46
N ALA A 694 -4.11 2.07 -16.36
CA ALA A 694 -5.23 1.15 -16.32
C ALA A 694 -5.24 0.27 -15.06
N ILE A 695 -4.09 -0.32 -14.71
CA ILE A 695 -3.92 -1.15 -13.51
C ILE A 695 -4.20 -0.35 -12.23
N HIS A 696 -3.66 0.86 -12.13
CA HIS A 696 -3.80 1.64 -10.89
C HIS A 696 -5.16 2.36 -10.81
N ALA A 697 -5.86 2.55 -11.92
CA ALA A 697 -7.17 3.19 -11.97
C ALA A 697 -8.35 2.20 -11.92
N SER A 698 -8.14 0.91 -11.65
CA SER A 698 -9.18 -0.12 -11.76
C SER A 698 -10.50 0.25 -11.07
N ALA A 699 -10.47 0.78 -9.85
CA ALA A 699 -11.68 1.20 -9.12
C ALA A 699 -12.38 2.47 -9.68
N LYS A 700 -11.75 3.21 -10.58
CA LYS A 700 -12.31 4.40 -11.25
C LYS A 700 -12.92 4.07 -12.62
N ARG A 701 -12.40 3.03 -13.27
CA ARG A 701 -12.82 2.62 -14.62
C ARG A 701 -14.25 2.10 -14.58
N GLU A 702 -15.05 2.46 -15.58
CA GLU A 702 -16.39 1.86 -15.79
C GLU A 702 -16.27 0.45 -16.34
N GLN A 703 -15.24 0.18 -17.14
CA GLN A 703 -14.90 -1.13 -17.66
C GLN A 703 -13.58 -1.61 -17.06
N ALA A 704 -13.66 -2.71 -16.30
CA ALA A 704 -12.50 -3.30 -15.64
C ALA A 704 -11.38 -3.59 -16.65
N PHE A 705 -10.14 -3.27 -16.28
CA PHE A 705 -8.96 -3.62 -17.07
C PHE A 705 -8.62 -5.10 -16.84
N SER A 706 -9.30 -5.98 -17.55
CA SER A 706 -9.24 -7.44 -17.36
C SER A 706 -8.08 -8.14 -18.09
N TYR A 707 -7.04 -7.38 -18.45
CA TYR A 707 -5.80 -7.96 -18.97
C TYR A 707 -5.21 -8.96 -17.96
N GLU A 708 -4.65 -10.07 -18.45
CA GLU A 708 -4.15 -11.22 -17.66
C GLU A 708 -5.21 -11.97 -16.83
N ALA A 709 -6.51 -11.82 -17.14
CA ALA A 709 -7.56 -12.63 -16.51
C ALA A 709 -7.42 -14.13 -16.85
N THR A 710 -7.66 -14.99 -15.87
CA THR A 710 -7.67 -16.46 -15.99
C THR A 710 -9.01 -17.04 -15.54
N ALA A 711 -9.16 -18.37 -15.58
CA ALA A 711 -10.33 -19.03 -15.00
C ALA A 711 -10.36 -18.89 -13.45
N GLU A 712 -9.19 -18.87 -12.82
CA GLU A 712 -9.01 -18.70 -11.37
C GLU A 712 -9.13 -17.24 -10.93
N ASN A 713 -8.79 -16.29 -11.80
CA ASN A 713 -8.96 -14.86 -11.61
C ASN A 713 -9.63 -14.21 -12.84
N PRO A 714 -10.96 -14.27 -12.94
CA PRO A 714 -11.68 -13.75 -14.11
C PRO A 714 -11.63 -12.22 -14.23
N ASP A 715 -11.29 -11.50 -13.15
CA ASP A 715 -11.21 -10.04 -13.13
C ASP A 715 -9.86 -9.52 -13.65
N GLY A 716 -8.82 -10.36 -13.69
CA GLY A 716 -7.47 -9.97 -14.11
C GLY A 716 -6.98 -8.76 -13.30
N PHE A 717 -6.43 -7.75 -13.96
CA PHE A 717 -6.04 -6.50 -13.27
C PHE A 717 -7.21 -5.61 -12.82
N GLY A 718 -8.47 -6.01 -13.08
CA GLY A 718 -9.67 -5.31 -12.62
C GLY A 718 -9.84 -5.29 -11.11
N GLU A 719 -9.29 -6.29 -10.40
CA GLU A 719 -9.39 -6.39 -8.93
C GLU A 719 -8.37 -5.51 -8.17
N VAL A 720 -7.42 -4.89 -8.87
CA VAL A 720 -6.33 -4.14 -8.24
C VAL A 720 -6.88 -2.91 -7.52
N THR A 721 -6.47 -2.75 -6.26
CA THR A 721 -6.81 -1.59 -5.43
C THR A 721 -5.65 -0.61 -5.38
N TYR A 722 -5.96 0.69 -5.27
CA TYR A 722 -4.94 1.75 -5.20
C TYR A 722 -5.01 2.48 -3.84
N PRO A 723 -3.96 2.42 -3.01
CA PRO A 723 -3.97 3.01 -1.67
C PRO A 723 -3.86 4.55 -1.65
N GLY A 724 -3.32 5.13 -2.73
CA GLY A 724 -3.02 6.55 -2.84
C GLY A 724 -4.17 7.40 -3.40
N ILE A 725 -3.85 8.66 -3.70
CA ILE A 725 -4.76 9.58 -4.38
C ILE A 725 -4.42 9.55 -5.88
N LEU A 726 -5.29 8.97 -6.71
CA LEU A 726 -4.99 8.77 -8.15
C LEU A 726 -4.62 10.06 -8.91
N LYS A 727 -5.19 11.21 -8.53
CA LYS A 727 -4.87 12.51 -9.14
C LYS A 727 -3.55 13.12 -8.66
N ASN A 728 -2.82 12.46 -7.78
CA ASN A 728 -1.49 12.90 -7.35
C ASN A 728 -0.43 12.33 -8.31
N CYS A 729 -0.25 12.96 -9.47
CA CYS A 729 0.60 12.48 -10.56
C CYS A 729 2.04 12.18 -10.11
N GLU A 730 2.58 13.00 -9.20
CA GLU A 730 3.94 12.88 -8.69
C GLU A 730 4.15 11.68 -7.75
N THR A 731 3.12 10.88 -7.50
CA THR A 731 3.27 9.56 -6.89
C THR A 731 4.15 8.66 -7.75
N CYS A 732 4.04 8.75 -9.08
CA CYS A 732 4.86 7.98 -10.03
C CYS A 732 5.76 8.88 -10.88
N HIS A 733 5.24 10.03 -11.30
CA HIS A 733 5.93 10.91 -12.22
C HIS A 733 7.09 11.66 -11.55
N VAL A 734 8.18 11.89 -12.28
CA VAL A 734 9.14 12.94 -11.93
C VAL A 734 8.45 14.31 -12.09
N ALA A 735 8.84 15.29 -11.28
CA ALA A 735 8.16 16.58 -11.20
C ALA A 735 7.97 17.23 -12.58
N GLY A 736 6.75 17.70 -12.87
CA GLY A 736 6.38 18.33 -14.14
C GLY A 736 6.26 17.41 -15.36
N SER A 737 6.69 16.15 -15.31
CA SER A 737 6.66 15.26 -16.50
C SER A 737 5.27 14.82 -16.94
N TYR A 738 4.25 15.01 -16.10
CA TYR A 738 2.83 14.77 -16.41
C TYR A 738 2.17 15.98 -17.11
N ASP A 739 2.82 17.14 -17.12
CA ASP A 739 2.29 18.36 -17.75
C ASP A 739 2.69 18.40 -19.22
N PHE A 740 1.71 18.23 -20.12
CA PHE A 740 1.93 18.26 -21.57
C PHE A 740 2.36 19.65 -22.07
N THR A 741 2.09 20.73 -21.32
CA THR A 741 2.48 22.09 -21.67
C THR A 741 3.93 22.41 -21.27
N ALA A 742 4.53 21.60 -20.41
CA ALA A 742 5.93 21.73 -20.05
C ALA A 742 6.82 21.66 -21.29
N ALA A 743 7.81 22.55 -21.38
CA ALA A 743 8.60 22.76 -22.60
C ALA A 743 9.21 21.46 -23.17
N ALA A 744 9.70 20.57 -22.31
CA ALA A 744 10.27 19.28 -22.73
C ALA A 744 9.22 18.33 -23.34
N ASN A 745 8.03 18.26 -22.76
CA ASN A 745 6.94 17.42 -23.27
C ASN A 745 6.34 18.01 -24.54
N ASN A 746 6.12 19.31 -24.58
CA ASN A 746 5.61 20.01 -25.76
C ASN A 746 6.55 19.86 -26.96
N ALA A 747 7.87 19.93 -26.73
CA ALA A 747 8.88 19.69 -27.77
C ALA A 747 8.90 18.23 -28.25
N ALA A 748 8.51 17.27 -27.41
CA ALA A 748 8.46 15.86 -27.77
C ALA A 748 7.20 15.48 -28.57
N LEU A 749 6.10 16.24 -28.47
CA LEU A 749 4.81 15.91 -29.09
C LEU A 749 4.89 15.57 -30.59
N PRO A 750 5.59 16.33 -31.46
CA PRO A 750 5.68 16.02 -32.89
C PRO A 750 6.45 14.73 -33.19
N SER A 751 7.23 14.25 -32.22
CA SER A 751 8.07 13.07 -32.29
C SER A 751 7.48 11.85 -31.57
N LEU A 752 6.27 11.96 -31.00
CA LEU A 752 5.61 10.82 -30.38
C LEU A 752 4.96 9.92 -31.43
N VAL A 753 5.23 8.62 -31.33
CA VAL A 753 4.65 7.61 -32.21
C VAL A 753 3.24 7.25 -31.73
N TRP A 754 2.34 6.99 -32.68
CA TRP A 754 0.99 6.51 -32.42
C TRP A 754 1.00 5.26 -31.55
N THR A 755 0.00 5.14 -30.67
CA THR A 755 -0.06 4.04 -29.72
C THR A 755 -0.92 2.93 -30.26
N THR A 756 -0.39 1.71 -30.34
CA THR A 756 -1.16 0.55 -30.75
C THR A 756 -2.09 0.12 -29.62
N ASP A 757 -3.37 -0.01 -29.93
CA ASP A 757 -4.42 -0.40 -29.00
C ASP A 757 -4.78 -1.88 -29.13
N ALA A 758 -4.63 -2.46 -30.32
CA ALA A 758 -4.79 -3.89 -30.56
C ALA A 758 -3.83 -4.36 -31.66
N ARG A 759 -3.32 -5.58 -31.51
CA ARG A 759 -2.48 -6.23 -32.54
C ARG A 759 -3.25 -7.37 -33.20
N GLY A 760 -3.53 -7.23 -34.49
CA GLY A 760 -4.09 -8.29 -35.33
C GLY A 760 -5.61 -8.50 -35.22
N ASN A 761 -6.06 -9.63 -35.76
CA ASN A 761 -7.47 -9.97 -35.84
C ASN A 761 -8.06 -10.30 -34.46
N MET A 762 -9.13 -9.60 -34.10
CA MET A 762 -9.86 -9.74 -32.83
C MET A 762 -11.12 -10.60 -32.94
N LEU A 763 -11.42 -11.17 -34.11
CA LEU A 763 -12.50 -12.15 -34.28
C LEU A 763 -12.27 -13.36 -33.37
N ASN A 764 -13.35 -13.88 -32.79
CA ASN A 764 -13.38 -15.17 -32.10
C ASN A 764 -14.08 -16.19 -33.02
N ASP A 765 -13.40 -16.60 -34.09
CA ASP A 765 -13.90 -17.55 -35.08
C ASP A 765 -13.03 -18.81 -35.14
N ALA A 766 -13.43 -19.81 -35.94
CA ALA A 766 -12.70 -21.07 -36.03
C ALA A 766 -11.27 -20.93 -36.58
N ALA A 767 -10.95 -19.83 -37.28
CA ALA A 767 -9.62 -19.57 -37.84
C ALA A 767 -8.68 -18.92 -36.82
N THR A 768 -9.19 -18.05 -35.94
CA THR A 768 -8.42 -17.37 -34.89
C THR A 768 -8.47 -18.09 -33.53
N ASN A 769 -9.50 -18.90 -33.30
CA ASN A 769 -9.70 -19.72 -32.11
C ASN A 769 -10.18 -21.15 -32.47
N PRO A 770 -9.27 -22.01 -32.96
CA PRO A 770 -9.61 -23.38 -33.35
C PRO A 770 -10.09 -24.27 -32.19
N THR A 771 -9.97 -23.81 -30.94
CA THR A 771 -10.44 -24.55 -29.75
C THR A 771 -11.90 -24.27 -29.39
N GLY A 772 -12.49 -23.19 -29.91
CA GLY A 772 -13.85 -22.76 -29.57
C GLY A 772 -14.05 -22.26 -28.13
N ILE A 773 -12.99 -22.14 -27.32
CA ILE A 773 -13.05 -21.65 -25.94
C ILE A 773 -13.27 -20.15 -25.94
N THR A 774 -14.32 -19.65 -25.26
CA THR A 774 -14.55 -18.20 -25.12
C THR A 774 -13.37 -17.55 -24.38
N PRO A 775 -12.68 -16.55 -24.97
CA PRO A 775 -11.57 -15.89 -24.31
C PRO A 775 -12.05 -15.08 -23.09
N ILE A 776 -11.34 -15.21 -21.97
CA ILE A 776 -11.57 -14.46 -20.73
C ILE A 776 -10.77 -13.16 -20.80
N GLY A 777 -11.30 -12.02 -20.33
CA GLY A 777 -10.54 -10.77 -20.26
C GLY A 777 -10.42 -9.99 -21.57
N LEU A 778 -11.34 -10.19 -22.52
CA LEU A 778 -11.41 -9.39 -23.75
C LEU A 778 -11.74 -7.93 -23.44
N SER A 779 -11.08 -7.02 -24.17
CA SER A 779 -11.44 -5.61 -24.12
C SER A 779 -12.87 -5.39 -24.64
N PRO A 780 -13.74 -4.71 -23.87
CA PRO A 780 -15.10 -4.41 -24.31
C PRO A 780 -15.14 -3.29 -25.37
N TRP A 781 -14.01 -2.64 -25.63
CA TRP A 781 -13.88 -1.56 -26.61
C TRP A 781 -13.51 -2.06 -28.01
N VAL A 782 -13.05 -3.32 -28.10
CA VAL A 782 -12.56 -3.91 -29.34
C VAL A 782 -13.32 -5.21 -29.60
N THR A 783 -14.57 -5.09 -30.08
CA THR A 783 -15.59 -6.16 -30.04
C THR A 783 -15.92 -6.84 -31.38
N THR A 784 -15.15 -6.60 -32.45
CA THR A 784 -15.34 -7.04 -33.87
C THR A 784 -16.02 -6.02 -34.80
N LEU A 785 -15.62 -6.06 -36.08
CA LEU A 785 -15.86 -5.05 -37.13
C LEU A 785 -17.12 -5.36 -37.93
N GLY A 786 -17.93 -4.33 -38.21
CA GLY A 786 -18.97 -4.41 -39.23
C GLY A 786 -18.39 -4.35 -40.65
N GLN A 787 -19.05 -5.01 -41.62
CA GLN A 787 -18.74 -4.87 -43.04
C GLN A 787 -18.71 -3.39 -43.44
N GLY A 788 -17.58 -2.91 -43.96
CA GLY A 788 -17.37 -1.52 -44.40
C GLY A 788 -16.37 -0.70 -43.59
N GLN A 789 -15.79 -1.26 -42.53
CA GLN A 789 -14.64 -0.68 -41.83
C GLN A 789 -13.32 -1.28 -42.36
N ILE A 790 -12.23 -0.51 -42.28
CA ILE A 790 -10.87 -0.76 -42.82
C ILE A 790 -10.43 -2.23 -42.62
N ASP A 791 -9.65 -2.82 -43.53
CA ASP A 791 -9.16 -4.20 -43.38
C ASP A 791 -7.92 -4.26 -42.45
N TYR A 792 -8.16 -4.50 -41.16
CA TYR A 792 -7.14 -4.55 -40.08
C TYR A 792 -6.26 -5.81 -40.09
N ARG A 793 -6.35 -6.65 -41.13
CA ARG A 793 -5.34 -7.70 -41.34
C ARG A 793 -4.00 -7.10 -41.78
N ASN A 794 -4.01 -5.83 -42.20
CA ASN A 794 -2.83 -5.09 -42.68
C ASN A 794 -2.48 -3.84 -41.84
N ASP A 795 -3.38 -3.31 -40.99
CA ASP A 795 -3.18 -2.09 -40.16
C ASP A 795 -3.58 -2.30 -38.68
N ASN A 796 -2.80 -1.72 -37.76
CA ASN A 796 -3.08 -1.77 -36.31
C ASN A 796 -4.14 -0.72 -35.91
N LEU A 797 -5.01 -1.03 -34.93
CA LEU A 797 -5.80 0.00 -34.27
C LEU A 797 -4.87 0.88 -33.44
N VAL A 798 -4.96 2.21 -33.64
CA VAL A 798 -4.10 3.16 -32.95
C VAL A 798 -4.88 4.33 -32.35
N SER A 799 -4.36 4.81 -31.22
CA SER A 799 -4.80 6.02 -30.54
C SER A 799 -3.68 7.06 -30.52
N SER A 800 -4.08 8.33 -30.47
CA SER A 800 -3.09 9.40 -30.38
C SER A 800 -2.27 9.25 -29.09
N PRO A 801 -1.00 9.69 -29.07
CA PRO A 801 -0.13 9.47 -27.93
C PRO A 801 -0.68 10.00 -26.59
N ILE A 802 -1.43 11.11 -26.64
CA ILE A 802 -2.08 11.74 -25.48
C ILE A 802 -3.36 10.98 -25.11
N ALA A 803 -4.23 10.68 -26.08
CA ALA A 803 -5.49 9.98 -25.83
C ALA A 803 -5.24 8.62 -25.15
N SER A 804 -4.23 7.88 -25.58
CA SER A 804 -3.87 6.58 -24.99
C SER A 804 -3.54 6.66 -23.49
N ALA A 805 -2.87 7.74 -23.06
CA ALA A 805 -2.54 7.95 -21.65
C ALA A 805 -3.79 8.28 -20.81
N CYS A 806 -4.73 9.05 -21.37
CA CYS A 806 -5.99 9.39 -20.73
C CYS A 806 -6.92 8.18 -20.62
N PHE A 807 -7.02 7.38 -21.69
CA PHE A 807 -7.88 6.19 -21.77
C PHE A 807 -7.50 5.10 -20.76
N GLY A 808 -6.23 5.08 -20.31
CA GLY A 808 -5.81 4.22 -19.21
C GLY A 808 -6.62 4.46 -17.93
N CYS A 809 -7.00 5.70 -17.62
CA CYS A 809 -7.75 6.04 -16.42
C CYS A 809 -9.24 6.36 -16.65
N HIS A 810 -9.62 6.65 -17.91
CA HIS A 810 -10.91 7.23 -18.27
C HIS A 810 -11.51 6.47 -19.45
N ASP A 811 -12.52 5.67 -19.17
CA ASP A 811 -13.19 4.81 -20.14
C ASP A 811 -14.72 4.94 -20.11
N SER A 812 -15.24 6.01 -19.52
CA SER A 812 -16.67 6.30 -19.60
C SER A 812 -17.05 6.84 -20.99
N SER A 813 -18.30 6.65 -21.39
CA SER A 813 -18.83 7.22 -22.64
C SER A 813 -18.75 8.75 -22.73
N LEU A 814 -18.57 9.45 -21.61
CA LEU A 814 -18.34 10.89 -21.55
C LEU A 814 -16.86 11.28 -21.76
N ALA A 815 -15.94 10.35 -21.54
CA ALA A 815 -14.50 10.59 -21.60
C ALA A 815 -13.83 10.02 -22.86
N VAL A 816 -14.46 9.03 -23.48
CA VAL A 816 -14.11 8.40 -24.77
C VAL A 816 -14.92 9.06 -25.88
#